data_AF-A0A928RAP5-F1
#
_entry.id   AF-A0A928RAP5-F1
#
_cell.length_a   1.000
_cell.length_b   1.000
_cell.length_c   1.000
_cell.angle_alpha   90.00
_cell.angle_beta   90.00
_cell.angle_gamma   90.00
#
_symmetry.space_group_name_H-M   'P 1'
#
loop_
_entity.id
_entity.type
_entity.pdbx_description
1 polymer ?
#
loop_
_entity_poly.entity_id
_entity_poly.type
_entity_poly.pdbx_seq_one_letter_code
_entity_poly.pdbx_strand_id
1 'polypeptide(L)'
;MKRRVLSLIIAVVMILGTMGTVVFAEDVDVATVGGVGYTDIQAAIKAAAPAGTVELLSDVTVDEWIMFAENLSIGNGDLITLNINGLTINGNGKTLTVNSIESAGNGGRLFYDAAKLNIKDLTIKYADGLDGAIGLKTGTIENVTFDGCTYGVMPQTGDVKIINCTFKTKGTSVYFEEERDGLVVTGCTFENPSTANVILLRGAVTFTDNIIKSGRTVNVVSGSPVVTGNDFNDVRFKVYNVATATIENNEINNLLFNDASEVKSTFADNILSEAAQTVFDAAKFPGPVKVTTYEELIAALAKDNANVIMMNDITATATQSTGYGKTGIIVDSGDILDGNGKTLTINGANATWDSVITMRGGEVKNLTIAGAMRGAFMPGANGDVVIDNCIFKDVIYTFNSDAGSKDHTVAIKNSTLNGWTSFSNVHKSVTFENCTFGEGSGYAYCRPYQPTEFNGCNFDTGYKFDANQTAANSLVFNDCTYDGAPLSADNGWQMFYAGGDVIIDGEEVHFINSDAVVACVGNTAYDNLQDALNAAVTAGEDVTVEILTDIDLEGVNWTPVSVNGAVKPAAHQVTVNGNNHKITHLNNMLFSGTWAGQSGLIINDLTIADSNIVNDKDDTAGTVGVGAFIGYPQASEIITLNNCHLINSRVEGGHWTGGLIGMAGGYNGNDGPVFMNLTITGCSVKDSVITGKGSAGGLMGHASCAAWTKVVVENTVVSGNTVASTGSSNEKAGAVFGTVGAAGQETTADGETKVGGQFVAATVKNNTVTSNGTTITTIYGRQGTNTGKLELTGGSYDHKPISGEESWAGIKAGFALEENADGTYSVEREHTITLSVDGGKYANGTSAIAFNAFFKQWESQTVDAFGMYIYKQSDKLGTNVTVDGTTAGTELVTAEGLFNAVVTDIPVEANDAYIVCLPYVIVGGNTIAGEAKAVTASQFSKILAD
;
A
#
# COMPACT_ATOMS: atom_id res chain seq x y z
N MET A 1 -39.62 -80.19 91.37
CA MET A 1 -38.50 -79.60 90.59
C MET A 1 -38.91 -78.87 89.30
N LYS A 2 -40.20 -78.77 88.93
CA LYS A 2 -40.69 -78.15 87.67
C LYS A 2 -41.08 -76.66 87.75
N ARG A 3 -40.52 -75.87 88.69
CA ARG A 3 -40.78 -74.40 88.77
C ARG A 3 -39.55 -73.51 88.65
N ARG A 4 -38.33 -74.07 88.57
CA ARG A 4 -37.08 -73.28 88.44
C ARG A 4 -36.45 -73.30 87.04
N VAL A 5 -36.92 -74.15 86.13
CA VAL A 5 -36.44 -74.17 84.72
C VAL A 5 -37.26 -73.24 83.82
N LEU A 6 -38.53 -72.95 84.16
CA LEU A 6 -39.38 -72.06 83.36
C LEU A 6 -39.07 -70.56 83.60
N SER A 7 -38.57 -70.19 84.79
CA SER A 7 -38.14 -68.80 85.06
C SER A 7 -36.80 -68.45 84.38
N LEU A 8 -35.96 -69.44 84.06
CA LEU A 8 -34.72 -69.18 83.31
C LEU A 8 -34.99 -68.97 81.81
N ILE A 9 -36.00 -69.64 81.24
CA ILE A 9 -36.36 -69.51 79.82
C ILE A 9 -37.09 -68.18 79.54
N ILE A 10 -37.91 -67.70 80.48
CA ILE A 10 -38.60 -66.41 80.31
C ILE A 10 -37.64 -65.21 80.50
N ALA A 11 -36.61 -65.33 81.34
CA ALA A 11 -35.58 -64.30 81.47
C ALA A 11 -34.66 -64.19 80.24
N VAL A 12 -34.37 -65.30 79.55
CA VAL A 12 -33.60 -65.28 78.30
C VAL A 12 -34.43 -64.73 77.14
N VAL A 13 -35.73 -65.03 77.06
CA VAL A 13 -36.60 -64.50 76.00
C VAL A 13 -36.93 -63.01 76.18
N MET A 14 -36.96 -62.47 77.40
CA MET A 14 -37.14 -61.03 77.62
C MET A 14 -35.86 -60.20 77.38
N ILE A 15 -34.67 -60.80 77.44
CA ILE A 15 -33.41 -60.11 77.10
C ILE A 15 -33.15 -60.14 75.58
N LEU A 16 -33.76 -61.08 74.84
CA LEU A 16 -33.72 -61.16 73.38
C LEU A 16 -34.70 -60.20 72.66
N GLY A 17 -35.54 -59.47 73.41
CA GLY A 17 -36.56 -58.55 72.86
C GLY A 17 -36.15 -57.08 72.75
N THR A 18 -34.96 -56.69 73.23
CA THR A 18 -34.47 -55.30 73.19
C THR A 18 -33.11 -55.13 72.53
N MET A 19 -32.59 -56.14 71.85
CA MET A 19 -31.50 -55.93 70.91
C MET A 19 -32.11 -55.40 69.61
N GLY A 20 -32.22 -54.07 69.54
CA GLY A 20 -32.29 -53.40 68.25
C GLY A 20 -31.19 -53.98 67.37
N THR A 21 -31.54 -54.37 66.15
CA THR A 21 -30.60 -54.81 65.13
C THR A 21 -29.43 -53.84 65.07
N VAL A 22 -28.32 -54.19 65.70
CA VAL A 22 -27.02 -53.59 65.39
C VAL A 22 -26.69 -54.18 64.02
N VAL A 23 -26.98 -53.41 62.99
CA VAL A 23 -26.31 -53.58 61.70
C VAL A 23 -24.83 -53.34 62.01
N PHE A 24 -24.03 -54.39 62.09
CA PHE A 24 -22.60 -54.25 61.96
C PHE A 24 -22.39 -53.67 60.55
N ALA A 25 -22.02 -52.40 60.47
CA ALA A 25 -21.48 -51.89 59.23
C ALA A 25 -20.26 -52.76 58.90
N GLU A 26 -20.23 -53.38 57.73
CA GLU A 26 -18.96 -53.85 57.19
C GLU A 26 -18.01 -52.64 57.18
N ASP A 27 -16.81 -52.78 57.74
CA ASP A 27 -15.82 -51.72 57.67
C ASP A 27 -15.51 -51.48 56.19
N VAL A 28 -16.07 -50.41 55.62
CA VAL A 28 -15.90 -50.07 54.21
C VAL A 28 -14.53 -49.44 54.04
N ASP A 29 -13.75 -49.94 53.08
CA ASP A 29 -12.47 -49.34 52.72
C ASP A 29 -12.66 -47.90 52.23
N VAL A 30 -11.98 -46.96 52.89
CA VAL A 30 -12.00 -45.53 52.56
C VAL A 30 -10.89 -45.13 51.60
N ALA A 31 -9.84 -45.95 51.52
CA ALA A 31 -8.70 -45.74 50.62
C ALA A 31 -8.11 -47.07 50.13
N THR A 32 -7.36 -47.04 49.03
CA THR A 32 -6.58 -48.19 48.56
C THR A 32 -5.14 -47.81 48.22
N VAL A 33 -4.22 -48.75 48.45
CA VAL A 33 -2.81 -48.69 48.03
C VAL A 33 -2.47 -49.97 47.30
N GLY A 34 -2.12 -49.87 46.02
CA GLY A 34 -1.74 -51.04 45.20
C GLY A 34 -2.84 -52.12 45.11
N GLY A 35 -4.12 -51.74 45.23
CA GLY A 35 -5.27 -52.66 45.21
C GLY A 35 -5.64 -53.26 46.57
N VAL A 36 -4.90 -52.95 47.64
CA VAL A 36 -5.26 -53.33 49.01
C VAL A 36 -6.12 -52.23 49.62
N GLY A 37 -7.28 -52.57 50.17
CA GLY A 37 -8.19 -51.63 50.82
C GLY A 37 -7.81 -51.32 52.27
N TYR A 38 -8.10 -50.10 52.72
CA TYR A 38 -7.85 -49.60 54.07
C TYR A 38 -9.06 -48.82 54.57
N THR A 39 -9.47 -49.07 55.81
CA THR A 39 -10.60 -48.40 56.47
C THR A 39 -10.19 -47.10 57.19
N ASP A 40 -8.88 -46.84 57.28
CA ASP A 40 -8.27 -45.60 57.78
C ASP A 40 -7.27 -45.05 56.77
N ILE A 41 -7.43 -43.79 56.38
CA ILE A 41 -6.55 -43.08 55.45
C ILE A 41 -5.13 -42.91 56.01
N GLN A 42 -4.96 -42.72 57.32
CA GLN A 42 -3.63 -42.57 57.92
C GLN A 42 -2.87 -43.90 57.89
N ALA A 43 -3.56 -45.04 58.00
CA ALA A 43 -3.00 -46.36 57.78
C ALA A 43 -2.61 -46.58 56.30
N ALA A 44 -3.46 -46.15 55.36
CA ALA A 44 -3.14 -46.21 53.93
C ALA A 44 -1.88 -45.39 53.58
N ILE A 45 -1.75 -44.18 54.13
CA ILE A 45 -0.55 -43.33 53.95
C ILE A 45 0.70 -44.02 54.50
N LYS A 46 0.62 -44.63 55.69
CA LYS A 46 1.73 -45.41 56.26
C LYS A 46 2.14 -46.59 55.37
N ALA A 47 1.18 -47.24 54.72
CA ALA A 47 1.44 -48.35 53.82
C ALA A 47 1.99 -47.92 52.45
N ALA A 48 1.61 -46.74 51.97
CA ALA A 48 2.11 -46.17 50.71
C ALA A 48 3.51 -45.55 50.87
N ALA A 49 3.88 -45.12 52.07
CA ALA A 49 5.18 -44.51 52.32
C ALA A 49 6.36 -45.43 51.94
N PRO A 50 7.46 -44.89 51.38
CA PRO A 50 7.71 -43.46 51.16
C PRO A 50 7.17 -42.88 49.85
N ALA A 51 6.92 -43.69 48.82
CA ALA A 51 6.70 -43.20 47.45
C ALA A 51 5.56 -43.91 46.67
N GLY A 52 4.57 -44.44 47.38
CA GLY A 52 3.37 -45.07 46.81
C GLY A 52 2.21 -44.10 46.59
N THR A 53 1.12 -44.62 46.03
CA THR A 53 -0.11 -43.87 45.76
C THR A 53 -1.23 -44.32 46.68
N VAL A 54 -1.84 -43.37 47.38
CA VAL A 54 -3.08 -43.55 48.13
C VAL A 54 -4.23 -43.02 47.29
N GLU A 55 -5.18 -43.88 46.99
CA GLU A 55 -6.38 -43.56 46.23
C GLU A 55 -7.58 -43.53 47.19
N LEU A 56 -8.24 -42.38 47.35
CA LEU A 56 -9.47 -42.31 48.15
C LEU A 56 -10.64 -42.96 47.40
N LEU A 57 -11.42 -43.76 48.13
CA LEU A 57 -12.60 -44.46 47.65
C LEU A 57 -13.89 -43.77 48.10
N SER A 58 -13.87 -43.12 49.27
CA SER A 58 -15.00 -42.40 49.85
C SER A 58 -14.57 -41.08 50.50
N ASP A 59 -15.54 -40.26 50.89
CA ASP A 59 -15.27 -39.15 51.81
C ASP A 59 -14.82 -39.69 53.17
N VAL A 60 -13.90 -38.98 53.82
CA VAL A 60 -13.25 -39.40 55.07
C VAL A 60 -13.34 -38.28 56.10
N THR A 61 -13.64 -38.64 57.34
CA THR A 61 -13.52 -37.74 58.50
C THR A 61 -12.47 -38.31 59.45
N VAL A 62 -11.51 -37.48 59.83
CA VAL A 62 -10.43 -37.82 60.75
C VAL A 62 -10.58 -36.95 62.00
N ASP A 63 -10.88 -37.59 63.13
CA ASP A 63 -11.07 -36.89 64.40
C ASP A 63 -9.77 -36.24 64.89
N GLU A 64 -8.65 -36.95 64.76
CA GLU A 64 -7.31 -36.44 65.07
C GLU A 64 -6.32 -36.88 63.99
N TRP A 65 -5.79 -35.90 63.25
CA TRP A 65 -4.76 -36.13 62.24
C TRP A 65 -3.37 -36.06 62.87
N ILE A 66 -2.62 -37.14 62.78
CA ILE A 66 -1.22 -37.19 63.22
C ILE A 66 -0.37 -36.71 62.06
N MET A 67 0.33 -35.58 62.26
CA MET A 67 1.17 -34.98 61.23
C MET A 67 2.24 -35.95 60.70
N PHE A 68 2.37 -36.05 59.37
CA PHE A 68 3.41 -36.84 58.72
C PHE A 68 4.66 -36.00 58.43
N ALA A 69 5.83 -36.45 58.90
CA ALA A 69 7.11 -35.75 58.75
C ALA A 69 8.29 -36.73 58.59
N GLU A 70 9.25 -36.37 57.72
CA GLU A 70 10.44 -37.21 57.47
C GLU A 70 11.38 -37.32 58.67
N ASN A 71 11.55 -36.26 59.48
CA ASN A 71 12.53 -36.20 60.57
C ASN A 71 11.99 -35.44 61.79
N LEU A 72 11.06 -36.02 62.56
CA LEU A 72 10.55 -35.39 63.78
C LEU A 72 10.26 -36.40 64.90
N SER A 73 10.63 -36.06 66.14
CA SER A 73 10.24 -36.79 67.36
C SER A 73 9.14 -36.01 68.07
N ILE A 74 7.99 -36.64 68.31
CA ILE A 74 6.87 -36.02 69.05
C ILE A 74 7.09 -36.21 70.55
N GLY A 75 6.85 -35.16 71.34
CA GLY A 75 7.25 -35.03 72.75
C GLY A 75 6.59 -35.95 73.79
N ASN A 76 5.87 -37.01 73.39
CA ASN A 76 5.23 -37.96 74.32
C ASN A 76 5.63 -39.44 74.12
N GLY A 77 6.66 -39.73 73.33
CA GLY A 77 7.32 -41.05 73.35
C GLY A 77 6.85 -42.07 72.31
N ASP A 78 5.90 -41.75 71.45
CA ASP A 78 5.61 -42.53 70.25
C ASP A 78 6.31 -41.92 69.04
N LEU A 79 7.37 -42.58 68.59
CA LEU A 79 8.18 -42.19 67.45
C LEU A 79 7.49 -42.67 66.15
N ILE A 80 6.91 -41.77 65.35
CA ILE A 80 6.60 -42.09 63.95
C ILE A 80 7.42 -41.15 63.06
N THR A 81 8.68 -41.52 62.84
CA THR A 81 9.48 -41.01 61.72
C THR A 81 8.99 -41.72 60.47
N LEU A 82 8.14 -41.07 59.67
CA LEU A 82 7.66 -41.63 58.40
C LEU A 82 8.23 -40.81 57.25
N ASN A 83 9.17 -41.39 56.51
CA ASN A 83 9.58 -40.80 55.25
C ASN A 83 8.40 -40.82 54.27
N ILE A 84 7.96 -39.64 53.87
CA ILE A 84 6.81 -39.42 52.95
C ILE A 84 7.26 -38.88 51.60
N ASN A 85 8.55 -38.96 51.30
CA ASN A 85 9.13 -38.39 50.10
C ASN A 85 8.75 -39.20 48.86
N GLY A 86 8.03 -38.57 47.94
CA GLY A 86 7.52 -39.19 46.71
C GLY A 86 6.08 -39.70 46.82
N LEU A 87 5.41 -39.51 47.96
CA LEU A 87 4.01 -39.93 48.11
C LEU A 87 3.10 -39.23 47.12
N THR A 88 2.08 -39.96 46.65
CA THR A 88 0.97 -39.39 45.89
C THR A 88 -0.34 -39.67 46.62
N ILE A 89 -1.13 -38.64 46.89
CA ILE A 89 -2.50 -38.73 47.43
C ILE A 89 -3.45 -38.30 46.34
N ASN A 90 -4.23 -39.24 45.81
CA ASN A 90 -5.28 -38.96 44.84
C ASN A 90 -6.64 -39.01 45.55
N GLY A 91 -7.27 -37.84 45.66
CA GLY A 91 -8.56 -37.70 46.30
C GLY A 91 -9.74 -38.23 45.47
N ASN A 92 -9.59 -38.44 44.15
CA ASN A 92 -10.69 -38.86 43.27
C ASN A 92 -12.00 -38.04 43.45
N GLY A 93 -11.85 -36.74 43.66
CA GLY A 93 -12.93 -35.78 43.91
C GLY A 93 -13.60 -35.92 45.28
N LYS A 94 -13.01 -36.66 46.22
CA LYS A 94 -13.56 -36.89 47.56
C LYS A 94 -13.16 -35.79 48.55
N THR A 95 -13.79 -35.82 49.71
CA THR A 95 -13.54 -34.89 50.81
C THR A 95 -12.81 -35.58 51.97
N LEU A 96 -11.72 -34.95 52.44
CA LEU A 96 -11.08 -35.24 53.72
C LEU A 96 -11.46 -34.14 54.72
N THR A 97 -12.18 -34.49 55.77
CA THR A 97 -12.51 -33.59 56.89
C THR A 97 -11.58 -33.86 58.07
N VAL A 98 -10.91 -32.83 58.58
CA VAL A 98 -9.94 -32.93 59.69
C VAL A 98 -10.44 -32.11 60.88
N ASN A 99 -10.71 -32.79 62.00
CA ASN A 99 -11.29 -32.15 63.20
C ASN A 99 -10.22 -31.63 64.17
N SER A 100 -9.07 -32.30 64.29
CA SER A 100 -7.91 -31.82 65.04
C SER A 100 -6.60 -32.27 64.39
N ILE A 101 -5.48 -31.62 64.73
CA ILE A 101 -4.14 -32.00 64.26
C ILE A 101 -3.23 -32.14 65.46
N GLU A 102 -2.67 -33.33 65.66
CA GLU A 102 -1.55 -33.55 66.57
C GLU A 102 -0.24 -33.19 65.86
N SER A 103 0.47 -32.18 66.36
CA SER A 103 1.71 -31.68 65.77
C SER A 103 2.84 -31.69 66.80
N ALA A 104 4.08 -31.89 66.34
CA ALA A 104 5.26 -31.87 67.23
C ALA A 104 5.83 -30.46 67.48
N GLY A 105 4.95 -29.44 67.58
CA GLY A 105 5.34 -28.07 67.92
C GLY A 105 5.70 -27.13 66.75
N ASN A 106 5.60 -27.59 65.49
CA ASN A 106 5.95 -26.81 64.28
C ASN A 106 4.73 -26.28 63.49
N GLY A 107 3.62 -26.01 64.19
CA GLY A 107 2.35 -25.58 63.60
C GLY A 107 1.52 -26.75 63.07
N GLY A 108 0.19 -26.65 63.10
CA GLY A 108 -0.71 -27.72 62.67
C GLY A 108 -0.65 -27.96 61.16
N ARG A 109 0.15 -28.92 60.70
CA ARG A 109 0.23 -29.33 59.28
C ARG A 109 -0.20 -30.78 59.10
N LEU A 110 -0.78 -31.12 57.95
CA LEU A 110 -1.06 -32.52 57.63
C LEU A 110 0.22 -33.25 57.20
N PHE A 111 1.02 -32.58 56.38
CA PHE A 111 2.33 -33.04 55.92
C PHE A 111 3.38 -31.95 56.19
N TYR A 112 4.56 -32.36 56.60
CA TYR A 112 5.67 -31.48 56.93
C TYR A 112 6.93 -31.85 56.13
N ASP A 113 7.42 -30.89 55.35
CA ASP A 113 8.69 -30.92 54.61
C ASP A 113 8.88 -32.08 53.63
N ALA A 114 7.80 -32.63 53.10
CA ALA A 114 7.84 -33.71 52.13
C ALA A 114 8.49 -33.27 50.81
N ALA A 115 9.45 -34.04 50.31
CA ALA A 115 9.99 -33.87 48.97
C ALA A 115 9.20 -34.74 47.97
N LYS A 116 8.95 -34.22 46.77
CA LYS A 116 8.19 -34.87 45.69
C LYS A 116 6.78 -35.33 46.13
N LEU A 117 6.14 -34.61 47.05
CA LEU A 117 4.77 -34.90 47.47
C LEU A 117 3.79 -34.45 46.39
N ASN A 118 2.90 -35.35 45.95
CA ASN A 118 1.83 -35.02 45.02
C ASN A 118 0.47 -35.20 45.69
N ILE A 119 -0.38 -34.17 45.66
CA ILE A 119 -1.76 -34.26 46.14
C ILE A 119 -2.65 -33.76 45.01
N LYS A 120 -3.67 -34.54 44.65
CA LYS A 120 -4.59 -34.14 43.59
C LYS A 120 -6.03 -34.51 43.83
N ASP A 121 -6.94 -33.78 43.18
CA ASP A 121 -8.37 -34.08 43.08
C ASP A 121 -9.04 -34.28 44.46
N LEU A 122 -8.77 -33.39 45.41
CA LEU A 122 -9.17 -33.56 46.82
C LEU A 122 -9.80 -32.28 47.38
N THR A 123 -10.87 -32.41 48.17
CA THR A 123 -11.32 -31.33 49.05
C THR A 123 -10.86 -31.60 50.47
N ILE A 124 -10.16 -30.66 51.09
CA ILE A 124 -9.72 -30.74 52.48
C ILE A 124 -10.49 -29.70 53.30
N LYS A 125 -11.32 -30.19 54.22
CA LYS A 125 -12.09 -29.36 55.16
C LYS A 125 -11.47 -29.42 56.54
N TYR A 126 -11.24 -28.26 57.13
CA TYR A 126 -10.69 -28.12 58.47
C TYR A 126 -11.76 -27.61 59.42
N ALA A 127 -11.82 -28.19 60.62
CA ALA A 127 -12.62 -27.64 61.70
C ALA A 127 -12.17 -26.21 62.06
N ASP A 128 -13.09 -25.44 62.62
CA ASP A 128 -12.86 -24.04 62.99
C ASP A 128 -11.70 -23.89 63.98
N GLY A 129 -10.75 -23.00 63.65
CA GLY A 129 -9.62 -22.66 64.52
C GLY A 129 -8.35 -23.49 64.28
N LEU A 130 -8.34 -24.38 63.28
CA LEU A 130 -7.13 -25.12 62.91
C LEU A 130 -6.20 -24.30 62.01
N ASP A 131 -4.91 -24.29 62.35
CA ASP A 131 -3.86 -23.68 61.53
C ASP A 131 -3.77 -24.35 60.14
N GLY A 132 -3.87 -25.69 60.14
CA GLY A 132 -4.13 -26.61 59.03
C GLY A 132 -3.46 -26.32 57.68
N ALA A 133 -2.19 -26.69 57.47
CA ALA A 133 -1.49 -26.51 56.19
C ALA A 133 -0.92 -27.79 55.55
N ILE A 134 -0.58 -27.72 54.26
CA ILE A 134 0.31 -28.69 53.58
C ILE A 134 1.71 -28.08 53.46
N GLY A 135 2.70 -28.67 54.14
CA GLY A 135 4.11 -28.30 54.02
C GLY A 135 4.87 -29.25 53.11
N LEU A 136 5.56 -28.71 52.11
CA LEU A 136 6.35 -29.50 51.16
C LEU A 136 7.59 -28.76 50.68
N LYS A 137 8.65 -29.53 50.44
CA LYS A 137 9.92 -29.06 49.86
C LYS A 137 9.91 -29.06 48.35
N THR A 138 9.37 -30.11 47.74
CA THR A 138 9.14 -30.20 46.30
C THR A 138 7.89 -31.01 46.04
N GLY A 139 7.27 -30.84 44.86
CA GLY A 139 6.11 -31.62 44.46
C GLY A 139 4.95 -30.76 43.96
N THR A 140 3.80 -31.40 43.73
CA THR A 140 2.66 -30.78 43.04
C THR A 140 1.38 -30.92 43.85
N ILE A 141 0.65 -29.82 44.03
CA ILE A 141 -0.71 -29.82 44.55
C ILE A 141 -1.62 -29.38 43.42
N GLU A 142 -2.51 -30.25 42.95
CA GLU A 142 -3.29 -30.04 41.74
C GLU A 142 -4.78 -30.28 41.96
N ASN A 143 -5.65 -29.34 41.58
CA ASN A 143 -7.10 -29.50 41.74
C ASN A 143 -7.53 -29.83 43.18
N VAL A 144 -6.94 -29.14 44.16
CA VAL A 144 -7.23 -29.31 45.58
C VAL A 144 -8.00 -28.11 46.13
N THR A 145 -9.07 -28.36 46.89
CA THR A 145 -9.81 -27.32 47.62
C THR A 145 -9.41 -27.30 49.09
N PHE A 146 -8.95 -26.15 49.59
CA PHE A 146 -8.66 -25.91 51.01
C PHE A 146 -9.79 -25.10 51.63
N ASP A 147 -10.51 -25.66 52.60
CA ASP A 147 -11.69 -25.05 53.21
C ASP A 147 -11.54 -24.97 54.74
N GLY A 148 -11.48 -23.73 55.26
CA GLY A 148 -11.56 -23.46 56.70
C GLY A 148 -10.22 -23.29 57.45
N CYS A 149 -9.09 -23.67 56.85
CA CYS A 149 -7.77 -23.56 57.50
C CYS A 149 -7.21 -22.13 57.57
N THR A 150 -6.29 -21.88 58.51
CA THR A 150 -5.53 -20.62 58.56
C THR A 150 -4.57 -20.50 57.36
N TYR A 151 -3.85 -21.56 57.01
CA TYR A 151 -2.88 -21.55 55.92
C TYR A 151 -3.11 -22.71 54.95
N GLY A 152 -3.18 -22.47 53.64
CA GLY A 152 -3.41 -23.56 52.68
C GLY A 152 -2.14 -24.39 52.44
N VAL A 153 -1.14 -23.76 51.81
CA VAL A 153 0.13 -24.38 51.44
C VAL A 153 1.30 -23.58 51.99
N MET A 154 2.30 -24.28 52.53
CA MET A 154 3.55 -23.71 53.03
C MET A 154 4.73 -24.27 52.24
N PRO A 155 5.09 -23.67 51.09
CA PRO A 155 6.21 -24.13 50.29
C PRO A 155 7.55 -23.81 50.96
N GLN A 156 8.47 -24.77 50.91
CA GLN A 156 9.87 -24.62 51.30
C GLN A 156 10.76 -24.32 50.08
N THR A 157 12.09 -24.51 50.19
CA THR A 157 13.10 -24.00 49.23
C THR A 157 13.27 -24.80 47.93
N GLY A 158 12.31 -25.64 47.53
CA GLY A 158 12.41 -26.41 46.28
C GLY A 158 11.23 -26.18 45.34
N ASP A 159 11.28 -26.83 44.18
CA ASP A 159 10.29 -26.74 43.11
C ASP A 159 8.92 -27.26 43.58
N VAL A 160 8.05 -26.32 43.96
CA VAL A 160 6.67 -26.58 44.35
C VAL A 160 5.73 -26.00 43.30
N LYS A 161 4.76 -26.80 42.88
CA LYS A 161 3.71 -26.40 41.94
C LYS A 161 2.34 -26.48 42.61
N ILE A 162 1.56 -25.42 42.51
CA ILE A 162 0.19 -25.31 43.00
C ILE A 162 -0.67 -24.96 41.79
N ILE A 163 -1.49 -25.90 41.35
CA ILE A 163 -2.15 -25.85 40.05
C ILE A 163 -3.66 -26.06 40.24
N ASN A 164 -4.49 -25.19 39.66
CA ASN A 164 -5.95 -25.36 39.64
C ASN A 164 -6.60 -25.55 41.03
N CYS A 165 -5.97 -25.02 42.08
CA CYS A 165 -6.44 -25.19 43.46
C CYS A 165 -7.44 -24.11 43.85
N THR A 166 -8.34 -24.41 44.78
CA THR A 166 -9.29 -23.45 45.36
C THR A 166 -8.95 -23.20 46.82
N PHE A 167 -8.82 -21.94 47.22
CA PHE A 167 -8.48 -21.55 48.58
C PHE A 167 -9.62 -20.78 49.24
N LYS A 168 -10.08 -21.29 50.39
CA LYS A 168 -11.04 -20.66 51.31
C LYS A 168 -10.41 -20.59 52.70
N THR A 169 -9.28 -19.91 52.78
CA THR A 169 -8.43 -19.88 53.98
C THR A 169 -8.71 -18.65 54.83
N LYS A 170 -8.56 -18.76 56.15
CA LYS A 170 -8.81 -17.67 57.11
C LYS A 170 -7.58 -16.80 57.37
N GLY A 171 -6.39 -17.25 57.00
CA GLY A 171 -5.10 -16.57 57.22
C GLY A 171 -4.38 -16.19 55.93
N THR A 172 -3.43 -17.02 55.46
CA THR A 172 -2.72 -16.78 54.18
C THR A 172 -2.73 -18.04 53.34
N SER A 173 -3.28 -17.98 52.12
CA SER A 173 -3.46 -19.17 51.27
C SER A 173 -2.14 -19.88 50.98
N VAL A 174 -1.13 -19.11 50.55
CA VAL A 174 0.22 -19.63 50.28
C VAL A 174 1.21 -18.83 51.12
N TYR A 175 1.76 -19.47 52.15
CA TYR A 175 2.56 -18.79 53.17
C TYR A 175 4.04 -19.18 53.12
N PHE A 176 4.90 -18.17 52.99
CA PHE A 176 6.35 -18.27 53.11
C PHE A 176 6.95 -16.91 53.48
N GLU A 177 8.09 -16.95 54.17
CA GLU A 177 8.77 -15.74 54.69
C GLU A 177 10.00 -15.35 53.88
N GLU A 178 10.73 -16.36 53.38
CA GLU A 178 11.96 -16.22 52.59
C GLU A 178 11.67 -16.35 51.08
N GLU A 179 12.61 -15.95 50.22
CA GLU A 179 12.45 -16.06 48.76
C GLU A 179 12.20 -17.50 48.29
N ARG A 180 11.37 -17.65 47.24
CA ARG A 180 10.91 -18.93 46.69
C ARG A 180 11.07 -18.98 45.18
N ASP A 181 12.32 -19.04 44.74
CA ASP A 181 12.64 -19.22 43.33
C ASP A 181 12.10 -20.57 42.85
N GLY A 182 11.35 -20.57 41.74
CA GLY A 182 10.77 -21.78 41.16
C GLY A 182 9.43 -22.24 41.75
N LEU A 183 8.85 -21.50 42.71
CA LEU A 183 7.46 -21.72 43.13
C LEU A 183 6.52 -21.31 41.99
N VAL A 184 5.62 -22.23 41.61
CA VAL A 184 4.60 -21.98 40.60
C VAL A 184 3.21 -22.05 41.23
N VAL A 185 2.40 -21.01 41.03
CA VAL A 185 1.01 -20.93 41.45
C VAL A 185 0.17 -20.51 40.25
N THR A 186 -0.60 -21.44 39.69
CA THR A 186 -1.32 -21.18 38.43
C THR A 186 -2.71 -21.78 38.37
N GLY A 187 -3.62 -21.11 37.66
CA GLY A 187 -5.00 -21.57 37.49
C GLY A 187 -5.83 -21.61 38.77
N CYS A 188 -5.33 -21.03 39.88
CA CYS A 188 -5.96 -21.16 41.19
C CYS A 188 -7.07 -20.13 41.40
N THR A 189 -8.06 -20.50 42.22
CA THR A 189 -9.14 -19.60 42.65
C THR A 189 -9.01 -19.29 44.15
N PHE A 190 -9.09 -18.00 44.51
CA PHE A 190 -9.00 -17.54 45.89
C PHE A 190 -10.32 -16.89 46.35
N GLU A 191 -10.92 -17.46 47.39
CA GLU A 191 -12.19 -17.07 48.00
C GLU A 191 -12.00 -16.86 49.51
N ASN A 192 -11.06 -15.98 49.86
CA ASN A 192 -10.67 -15.71 51.23
C ASN A 192 -11.51 -14.57 51.87
N PRO A 193 -11.65 -14.51 53.21
CA PRO A 193 -12.19 -13.34 53.88
C PRO A 193 -11.26 -12.12 53.73
N SER A 194 -11.82 -10.91 53.87
CA SER A 194 -11.09 -9.63 53.65
C SER A 194 -9.93 -9.37 54.63
N THR A 195 -9.82 -10.16 55.70
CA THR A 195 -8.70 -10.12 56.66
C THR A 195 -7.50 -10.99 56.26
N ALA A 196 -7.70 -11.94 55.34
CA ALA A 196 -6.75 -12.98 54.98
C ALA A 196 -5.96 -12.61 53.73
N ASN A 197 -4.64 -12.79 53.75
CA ASN A 197 -3.82 -12.58 52.55
C ASN A 197 -4.04 -13.72 51.55
N VAL A 198 -3.82 -13.42 50.28
CA VAL A 198 -3.72 -14.46 49.25
C VAL A 198 -2.29 -15.02 49.28
N ILE A 199 -1.31 -14.18 48.93
CA ILE A 199 0.10 -14.55 48.83
C ILE A 199 1.00 -13.29 48.96
N LEU A 200 2.21 -13.47 49.48
CA LEU A 200 3.26 -12.46 49.49
C LEU A 200 4.44 -12.98 48.63
N LEU A 201 4.52 -12.51 47.39
CA LEU A 201 5.49 -12.93 46.38
C LEU A 201 6.89 -12.41 46.72
N ARG A 202 7.85 -13.33 46.84
CA ARG A 202 9.26 -13.07 47.15
C ARG A 202 10.16 -14.01 46.35
N GLY A 203 11.14 -13.47 45.64
CA GLY A 203 12.00 -14.24 44.72
C GLY A 203 11.34 -14.42 43.35
N ALA A 204 11.86 -15.36 42.56
CA ALA A 204 11.39 -15.70 41.22
C ALA A 204 10.18 -16.67 41.27
N VAL A 205 9.06 -16.18 41.80
CA VAL A 205 7.77 -16.91 41.86
C VAL A 205 6.99 -16.71 40.56
N THR A 206 6.41 -17.77 40.01
CA THR A 206 5.44 -17.71 38.91
C THR A 206 4.02 -17.70 39.48
N PHE A 207 3.28 -16.62 39.26
CA PHE A 207 1.89 -16.44 39.70
C PHE A 207 1.02 -16.09 38.50
N THR A 208 0.42 -17.08 37.85
CA THR A 208 -0.23 -16.89 36.54
C THR A 208 -1.64 -17.47 36.43
N ASP A 209 -2.51 -16.81 35.65
CA ASP A 209 -3.84 -17.32 35.31
C ASP A 209 -4.73 -17.61 36.53
N ASN A 210 -4.56 -16.86 37.62
CA ASN A 210 -5.33 -17.04 38.85
C ASN A 210 -6.53 -16.09 38.92
N ILE A 211 -7.59 -16.52 39.60
CA ILE A 211 -8.79 -15.73 39.87
C ILE A 211 -8.87 -15.43 41.37
N ILE A 212 -8.69 -14.16 41.74
CA ILE A 212 -8.73 -13.70 43.13
C ILE A 212 -10.09 -13.04 43.37
N LYS A 213 -11.11 -13.86 43.68
CA LYS A 213 -12.48 -13.36 43.92
C LYS A 213 -12.59 -12.54 45.19
N SER A 214 -11.91 -12.96 46.26
CA SER A 214 -11.94 -12.25 47.54
C SER A 214 -10.69 -12.52 48.39
N GLY A 215 -10.34 -11.54 49.23
CA GLY A 215 -9.18 -11.60 50.10
C GLY A 215 -8.71 -10.20 50.49
N ARG A 216 -7.63 -10.12 51.27
CA ARG A 216 -7.04 -8.86 51.72
C ARG A 216 -6.12 -8.24 50.68
N THR A 217 -5.13 -9.03 50.22
CA THR A 217 -4.05 -8.51 49.38
C THR A 217 -3.27 -9.64 48.70
N VAL A 218 -2.75 -9.32 47.51
CA VAL A 218 -1.59 -9.96 46.87
C VAL A 218 -0.47 -8.94 46.89
N ASN A 219 0.69 -9.31 47.45
CA ASN A 219 1.84 -8.40 47.55
C ASN A 219 3.01 -8.89 46.70
N VAL A 220 3.54 -8.05 45.83
CA VAL A 220 4.85 -8.21 45.20
C VAL A 220 5.89 -7.56 46.11
N VAL A 221 6.69 -8.34 46.84
CA VAL A 221 7.53 -7.84 47.94
C VAL A 221 9.01 -7.72 47.57
N SER A 222 9.62 -8.75 46.98
CA SER A 222 11.04 -8.77 46.60
C SER A 222 11.32 -9.74 45.45
N GLY A 223 12.52 -9.67 44.89
CA GLY A 223 12.95 -10.50 43.76
C GLY A 223 12.27 -10.12 42.45
N SER A 224 12.20 -11.09 41.54
CA SER A 224 11.67 -10.94 40.17
C SER A 224 10.51 -11.90 39.89
N PRO A 225 9.38 -11.79 40.61
CA PRO A 225 8.23 -12.65 40.33
C PRO A 225 7.60 -12.32 38.99
N VAL A 226 7.00 -13.33 38.35
CA VAL A 226 6.22 -13.22 37.12
C VAL A 226 4.73 -13.28 37.49
N VAL A 227 4.01 -12.21 37.21
CA VAL A 227 2.60 -12.02 37.55
C VAL A 227 1.82 -11.76 36.26
N THR A 228 1.22 -12.81 35.69
CA THR A 228 0.62 -12.73 34.34
C THR A 228 -0.75 -13.37 34.23
N GLY A 229 -1.70 -12.74 33.53
CA GLY A 229 -3.00 -13.38 33.23
C GLY A 229 -3.96 -13.47 34.41
N ASN A 230 -3.71 -12.78 35.53
CA ASN A 230 -4.54 -12.90 36.73
C ASN A 230 -5.70 -11.89 36.74
N ASP A 231 -6.83 -12.30 37.31
CA ASP A 231 -7.95 -11.41 37.66
C ASP A 231 -7.95 -11.14 39.17
N PHE A 232 -7.62 -9.90 39.55
CA PHE A 232 -7.54 -9.50 40.96
C PHE A 232 -8.88 -9.07 41.56
N ASN A 233 -9.94 -8.91 40.74
CA ASN A 233 -11.19 -8.27 41.13
C ASN A 233 -10.89 -7.01 41.99
N ASP A 234 -11.56 -6.84 43.13
CA ASP A 234 -11.36 -5.71 44.05
C ASP A 234 -10.25 -5.94 45.11
N VAL A 235 -9.59 -7.09 45.07
CA VAL A 235 -8.53 -7.41 46.04
C VAL A 235 -7.32 -6.55 45.76
N ARG A 236 -6.73 -6.00 46.84
CA ARG A 236 -5.57 -5.13 46.74
C ARG A 236 -4.41 -5.86 46.08
N PHE A 237 -3.88 -5.29 45.01
CA PHE A 237 -2.62 -5.67 44.40
C PHE A 237 -1.56 -4.63 44.77
N LYS A 238 -0.65 -4.99 45.68
CA LYS A 238 0.38 -4.09 46.18
C LYS A 238 1.76 -4.45 45.64
N VAL A 239 2.45 -3.47 45.05
CA VAL A 239 3.80 -3.62 44.51
C VAL A 239 4.80 -2.83 45.34
N TYR A 240 5.81 -3.52 45.88
CA TYR A 240 6.91 -2.90 46.59
C TYR A 240 8.00 -2.52 45.60
N ASN A 241 8.41 -1.26 45.65
CA ASN A 241 9.28 -0.64 44.64
C ASN A 241 10.72 -1.20 44.62
N VAL A 242 11.07 -2.08 45.57
CA VAL A 242 12.35 -2.82 45.58
C VAL A 242 12.31 -4.07 44.70
N ALA A 243 11.13 -4.57 44.35
CA ALA A 243 10.96 -5.73 43.49
C ALA A 243 11.10 -5.34 42.00
N THR A 244 11.64 -6.27 41.22
CA THR A 244 11.81 -6.18 39.77
C THR A 244 10.90 -7.21 39.10
N ALA A 245 9.60 -7.16 39.43
CA ALA A 245 8.61 -8.09 38.92
C ALA A 245 8.24 -7.79 37.47
N THR A 246 7.83 -8.82 36.74
CA THR A 246 7.14 -8.72 35.45
C THR A 246 5.64 -8.80 35.70
N ILE A 247 4.89 -7.75 35.40
CA ILE A 247 3.45 -7.66 35.67
C ILE A 247 2.71 -7.39 34.37
N GLU A 248 2.07 -8.42 33.80
CA GLU A 248 1.54 -8.32 32.43
C GLU A 248 0.18 -8.99 32.25
N ASN A 249 -0.67 -8.48 31.35
CA ASN A 249 -1.93 -9.14 30.99
C ASN A 249 -2.86 -9.45 32.18
N ASN A 250 -2.86 -8.64 33.24
CA ASN A 250 -3.74 -8.84 34.41
C ASN A 250 -4.93 -7.87 34.39
N GLU A 251 -6.02 -8.23 35.07
CA GLU A 251 -7.12 -7.31 35.41
C GLU A 251 -6.96 -6.82 36.86
N ILE A 252 -6.69 -5.52 37.04
CA ILE A 252 -6.35 -4.92 38.34
C ILE A 252 -7.26 -3.74 38.64
N ASN A 253 -8.15 -3.88 39.62
CA ASN A 253 -9.05 -2.79 40.02
C ASN A 253 -8.57 -1.99 41.24
N ASN A 254 -7.63 -2.54 42.04
CA ASN A 254 -7.17 -1.95 43.31
C ASN A 254 -5.64 -2.00 43.43
N LEU A 255 -4.96 -1.12 42.69
CA LEU A 255 -3.49 -1.02 42.65
C LEU A 255 -2.93 -0.13 43.77
N LEU A 256 -1.79 -0.53 44.33
CA LEU A 256 -1.04 0.28 45.29
C LEU A 256 0.48 0.10 45.14
N PHE A 257 1.22 1.20 45.14
CA PHE A 257 2.69 1.19 45.26
C PHE A 257 3.13 1.49 46.69
N ASN A 258 4.38 1.17 47.03
CA ASN A 258 4.97 1.60 48.30
C ASN A 258 5.47 3.05 48.19
N ASP A 259 5.26 3.89 49.22
CA ASP A 259 5.52 5.33 49.09
C ASP A 259 7.02 5.69 49.07
N ALA A 260 7.37 6.63 48.18
CA ALA A 260 8.59 7.46 48.08
C ALA A 260 9.77 7.03 47.19
N SER A 261 9.85 5.81 46.65
CA SER A 261 10.94 5.40 45.74
C SER A 261 10.44 5.11 44.32
N GLU A 262 11.35 5.08 43.35
CA GLU A 262 11.05 4.73 41.96
C GLU A 262 10.59 3.26 41.85
N VAL A 263 9.53 3.01 41.07
CA VAL A 263 8.99 1.67 40.80
C VAL A 263 9.90 0.95 39.81
N LYS A 264 10.43 -0.21 40.20
CA LYS A 264 11.36 -1.02 39.39
C LYS A 264 10.72 -2.21 38.66
N SER A 265 9.49 -2.55 38.99
CA SER A 265 8.74 -3.62 38.30
C SER A 265 8.22 -3.11 36.96
N THR A 266 8.18 -3.98 35.95
CA THR A 266 7.63 -3.67 34.62
C THR A 266 6.12 -3.92 34.62
N PHE A 267 5.40 -3.12 33.81
CA PHE A 267 3.97 -3.25 33.60
C PHE A 267 3.68 -3.18 32.09
N ALA A 268 3.03 -4.20 31.54
CA ALA A 268 2.60 -4.22 30.13
C ALA A 268 1.20 -4.85 29.99
N ASP A 269 0.36 -4.33 29.10
CA ASP A 269 -0.91 -4.95 28.70
C ASP A 269 -1.88 -5.31 29.84
N ASN A 270 -1.81 -4.63 30.99
CA ASN A 270 -2.76 -4.83 32.09
C ASN A 270 -4.03 -4.01 31.86
N ILE A 271 -5.18 -4.60 32.17
CA ILE A 271 -6.47 -3.92 32.21
C ILE A 271 -6.61 -3.29 33.61
N LEU A 272 -6.55 -1.97 33.68
CA LEU A 272 -6.66 -1.21 34.92
C LEU A 272 -8.05 -0.57 35.04
N SER A 273 -8.65 -0.60 36.23
CA SER A 273 -9.78 0.27 36.54
C SER A 273 -9.35 1.75 36.53
N GLU A 274 -10.29 2.68 36.42
CA GLU A 274 -10.01 4.13 36.49
C GLU A 274 -9.26 4.53 37.77
N ALA A 275 -9.61 3.90 38.91
CA ALA A 275 -8.95 4.14 40.18
C ALA A 275 -7.50 3.58 40.18
N ALA A 276 -7.29 2.40 39.62
CA ALA A 276 -5.95 1.82 39.50
C ALA A 276 -5.07 2.61 38.52
N GLN A 277 -5.63 3.08 37.40
CA GLN A 277 -4.94 3.91 36.41
C GLN A 277 -4.45 5.21 37.06
N THR A 278 -5.28 5.86 37.89
CA THR A 278 -4.88 7.08 38.60
C THR A 278 -3.66 6.86 39.51
N VAL A 279 -3.60 5.71 40.19
CA VAL A 279 -2.44 5.33 41.03
C VAL A 279 -1.22 5.03 40.17
N PHE A 280 -1.41 4.37 39.03
CA PHE A 280 -0.35 4.06 38.06
C PHE A 280 0.28 5.34 37.50
N ASP A 281 -0.53 6.29 37.03
CA ASP A 281 -0.08 7.55 36.44
C ASP A 281 0.66 8.45 37.44
N ALA A 282 0.33 8.34 38.72
CA ALA A 282 0.99 9.08 39.80
C ALA A 282 2.33 8.45 40.23
N ALA A 283 2.62 7.21 39.82
CA ALA A 283 3.83 6.51 40.21
C ALA A 283 5.07 7.06 39.49
N LYS A 284 6.23 6.98 40.17
CA LYS A 284 7.51 7.40 39.60
C LYS A 284 8.18 6.20 38.96
N PHE A 285 8.16 6.14 37.63
CA PHE A 285 8.96 5.22 36.83
C PHE A 285 10.30 5.86 36.46
N PRO A 286 11.36 5.08 36.20
CA PRO A 286 12.61 5.62 35.65
C PRO A 286 12.32 6.38 34.35
N GLY A 287 12.71 7.66 34.29
CA GLY A 287 12.72 8.41 33.04
C GLY A 287 13.85 7.95 32.11
N PRO A 288 13.86 8.37 30.82
CA PRO A 288 14.91 7.98 29.90
C PRO A 288 16.29 8.47 30.38
N VAL A 289 17.28 7.59 30.30
CA VAL A 289 18.68 7.90 30.59
C VAL A 289 19.19 8.83 29.50
N LYS A 290 19.51 10.07 29.89
CA LYS A 290 20.07 11.08 28.99
C LYS A 290 21.55 10.79 28.76
N VAL A 291 21.94 10.61 27.50
CA VAL A 291 23.33 10.35 27.12
C VAL A 291 23.87 11.44 26.20
N THR A 292 25.12 11.83 26.44
CA THR A 292 25.82 12.88 25.70
C THR A 292 27.06 12.37 24.97
N THR A 293 27.58 11.20 25.37
CA THR A 293 28.75 10.55 24.75
C THR A 293 28.44 9.11 24.33
N TYR A 294 29.33 8.55 23.51
CA TYR A 294 29.23 7.16 23.06
C TYR A 294 29.39 6.15 24.19
N GLU A 295 30.30 6.41 25.14
CA GLU A 295 30.51 5.56 26.31
C GLU A 295 29.27 5.53 27.21
N GLU A 296 28.61 6.67 27.38
CA GLU A 296 27.34 6.76 28.12
C GLU A 296 26.22 5.99 27.40
N LEU A 297 26.14 6.11 26.07
CA LEU A 297 25.16 5.40 25.24
C LEU A 297 25.32 3.88 25.37
N ILE A 298 26.53 3.34 25.21
CA ILE A 298 26.78 1.91 25.37
C ILE A 298 26.48 1.46 26.80
N ALA A 299 26.93 2.21 27.81
CA ALA A 299 26.70 1.84 29.20
C ALA A 299 25.23 1.87 29.58
N ALA A 300 24.42 2.73 28.95
CA ALA A 300 22.98 2.79 29.14
C ALA A 300 22.26 1.61 28.49
N LEU A 301 22.62 1.27 27.23
CA LEU A 301 22.05 0.14 26.47
C LEU A 301 22.51 -1.23 26.98
N ALA A 302 23.57 -1.31 27.80
CA ALA A 302 24.01 -2.57 28.42
C ALA A 302 23.10 -3.03 29.59
N LYS A 303 22.03 -2.29 29.91
CA LYS A 303 21.06 -2.62 30.96
C LYS A 303 19.84 -3.27 30.32
N ASP A 304 19.22 -4.22 31.01
CA ASP A 304 17.97 -4.82 30.55
C ASP A 304 16.85 -3.76 30.46
N ASN A 305 16.11 -3.78 29.35
CA ASN A 305 15.01 -2.85 29.06
C ASN A 305 15.44 -1.38 29.15
N ALA A 306 16.55 -1.04 28.51
CA ALA A 306 17.13 0.29 28.56
C ALA A 306 16.23 1.33 27.88
N ASN A 307 15.86 2.40 28.58
CA ASN A 307 15.20 3.56 28.00
C ASN A 307 16.20 4.72 27.91
N VAL A 308 16.64 5.06 26.70
CA VAL A 308 17.77 5.96 26.45
C VAL A 308 17.35 7.10 25.52
N ILE A 309 17.78 8.32 25.84
CA ILE A 309 17.60 9.49 24.97
C ILE A 309 18.94 10.17 24.69
N MET A 310 19.25 10.37 23.41
CA MET A 310 20.44 11.10 22.97
C MET A 310 20.24 12.61 23.14
N MET A 311 21.25 13.29 23.68
CA MET A 311 21.24 14.74 23.86
C MET A 311 22.12 15.46 22.84
N ASN A 312 23.08 14.76 22.24
CA ASN A 312 24.04 15.28 21.26
C ASN A 312 24.12 14.35 20.05
N ASP A 313 24.62 14.87 18.93
CA ASP A 313 25.16 14.03 17.87
C ASP A 313 26.38 13.28 18.41
N ILE A 314 26.45 11.98 18.13
CA ILE A 314 27.50 11.08 18.59
C ILE A 314 28.25 10.55 17.37
N THR A 315 29.55 10.78 17.32
CA THR A 315 30.46 10.15 16.35
C THR A 315 31.46 9.27 17.10
N ALA A 316 31.56 8.01 16.71
CA ALA A 316 32.44 7.05 17.35
C ALA A 316 33.01 6.03 16.36
N THR A 317 33.92 5.19 16.82
CA THR A 317 34.39 4.00 16.09
C THR A 317 33.73 2.77 16.70
N ALA A 318 33.30 1.81 15.87
CA ALA A 318 32.67 0.60 16.37
C ALA A 318 33.57 -0.15 17.39
N THR A 319 33.05 -0.38 18.59
CA THR A 319 33.72 -1.08 19.69
C THR A 319 33.09 -2.42 20.04
N GLN A 320 31.88 -2.70 19.53
CA GLN A 320 31.15 -3.93 19.79
C GLN A 320 31.20 -4.88 18.59
N SER A 321 30.83 -6.14 18.80
CA SER A 321 30.71 -7.14 17.73
C SER A 321 29.66 -8.19 18.07
N THR A 322 28.94 -8.64 17.05
CA THR A 322 27.88 -9.67 17.14
C THR A 322 28.36 -11.07 16.75
N GLY A 323 29.65 -11.24 16.48
CA GLY A 323 30.20 -12.45 15.87
C GLY A 323 30.08 -12.48 14.33
N TYR A 324 29.13 -11.72 13.75
CA TYR A 324 29.04 -11.51 12.29
C TYR A 324 29.99 -10.41 11.81
N GLY A 325 29.92 -9.25 12.47
CA GLY A 325 30.70 -8.07 12.15
C GLY A 325 30.86 -7.16 13.36
N LYS A 326 31.50 -6.02 13.15
CA LYS A 326 31.58 -4.94 14.14
C LYS A 326 30.27 -4.16 14.14
N THR A 327 29.81 -3.74 15.31
CA THR A 327 28.66 -2.86 15.45
C THR A 327 28.98 -1.68 16.36
N GLY A 328 28.32 -0.54 16.14
CA GLY A 328 28.40 0.59 17.08
C GLY A 328 27.64 0.28 18.35
N ILE A 329 26.34 0.05 18.21
CA ILE A 329 25.44 -0.28 19.32
C ILE A 329 24.66 -1.57 19.07
N ILE A 330 24.11 -2.12 20.15
CA ILE A 330 23.19 -3.24 20.16
C ILE A 330 21.93 -2.75 20.87
N VAL A 331 20.76 -3.03 20.28
CA VAL A 331 19.44 -2.76 20.86
C VAL A 331 18.73 -4.10 21.00
N ASP A 332 18.38 -4.45 22.23
CA ASP A 332 17.72 -5.72 22.59
C ASP A 332 16.22 -5.56 22.82
N SER A 333 15.52 -6.68 22.92
CA SER A 333 14.10 -6.71 23.31
C SER A 333 13.86 -5.89 24.58
N GLY A 334 12.88 -4.99 24.50
CA GLY A 334 12.50 -4.08 25.59
C GLY A 334 13.29 -2.77 25.66
N ASP A 335 14.37 -2.62 24.88
CA ASP A 335 15.11 -1.37 24.81
C ASP A 335 14.35 -0.33 23.96
N ILE A 336 14.50 0.94 24.35
CA ILE A 336 14.04 2.12 23.61
C ILE A 336 15.22 3.07 23.48
N LEU A 337 15.64 3.32 22.24
CA LEU A 337 16.60 4.36 21.89
C LEU A 337 15.89 5.50 21.16
N ASP A 338 15.72 6.62 21.84
CA ASP A 338 15.28 7.87 21.23
C ASP A 338 16.49 8.73 20.85
N GLY A 339 16.74 8.83 19.54
CA GLY A 339 17.76 9.69 18.97
C GLY A 339 17.50 11.17 19.18
N ASN A 340 16.26 11.59 19.52
CA ASN A 340 15.89 12.98 19.78
C ASN A 340 16.32 13.95 18.65
N GLY A 341 16.18 13.49 17.40
CA GLY A 341 16.59 14.18 16.19
C GLY A 341 18.10 14.32 16.01
N LYS A 342 18.90 13.54 16.73
CA LYS A 342 20.37 13.53 16.65
C LYS A 342 20.88 12.51 15.65
N THR A 343 22.18 12.60 15.38
CA THR A 343 22.91 11.70 14.49
C THR A 343 23.81 10.76 15.30
N LEU A 344 23.75 9.46 14.98
CA LEU A 344 24.74 8.47 15.39
C LEU A 344 25.60 8.09 14.17
N THR A 345 26.86 8.47 14.18
CA THR A 345 27.85 8.14 13.15
C THR A 345 28.88 7.16 13.67
N ILE A 346 28.97 5.98 13.06
CA ILE A 346 29.91 4.93 13.44
C ILE A 346 30.94 4.71 12.35
N ASN A 347 32.18 5.09 12.61
CA ASN A 347 33.30 4.96 11.69
C ASN A 347 33.99 3.60 11.80
N GLY A 348 34.66 3.18 10.72
CA GLY A 348 35.53 1.99 10.71
C GLY A 348 34.78 0.64 10.72
N ALA A 349 33.47 0.67 10.43
CA ALA A 349 32.54 -0.43 10.36
C ALA A 349 32.16 -0.71 8.89
N ASN A 350 33.17 -1.00 8.06
CA ASN A 350 33.05 -1.04 6.59
C ASN A 350 33.12 -2.46 6.02
N ALA A 351 33.28 -3.49 6.86
CA ALA A 351 33.28 -4.87 6.38
C ALA A 351 31.88 -5.34 6.02
N THR A 352 31.81 -6.46 5.30
CA THR A 352 30.58 -7.03 4.73
C THR A 352 29.48 -7.31 5.73
N TRP A 353 29.70 -7.34 7.05
CA TRP A 353 28.67 -7.56 8.07
C TRP A 353 28.61 -6.46 9.13
N ASP A 354 29.37 -5.40 8.94
CA ASP A 354 29.48 -4.33 9.92
C ASP A 354 28.23 -3.43 9.86
N SER A 355 27.83 -2.88 11.01
CA SER A 355 26.62 -2.07 11.16
C SER A 355 26.79 -0.88 12.10
N VAL A 356 25.94 0.15 11.94
CA VAL A 356 25.79 1.19 12.97
C VAL A 356 25.08 0.60 14.18
N ILE A 357 23.94 -0.05 13.93
CA ILE A 357 23.05 -0.63 14.95
C ILE A 357 22.83 -2.10 14.65
N THR A 358 23.03 -2.94 15.65
CA THR A 358 22.49 -4.30 15.66
C THR A 358 21.15 -4.29 16.37
N MET A 359 20.10 -4.73 15.70
CA MET A 359 18.77 -4.93 16.27
C MET A 359 18.58 -6.41 16.60
N ARG A 360 18.19 -6.73 17.84
CA ARG A 360 17.66 -8.05 18.23
C ARG A 360 16.20 -7.98 18.68
N GLY A 361 15.77 -6.81 19.10
CA GLY A 361 14.41 -6.42 19.46
C GLY A 361 14.42 -4.93 19.79
N GLY A 362 13.31 -4.42 20.34
CA GLY A 362 13.23 -3.05 20.86
C GLY A 362 12.93 -1.99 19.81
N GLU A 363 12.98 -0.73 20.23
CA GLU A 363 12.60 0.44 19.45
C GLU A 363 13.80 1.38 19.25
N VAL A 364 14.03 1.81 18.00
CA VAL A 364 14.90 2.95 17.68
C VAL A 364 14.05 4.02 17.01
N LYS A 365 14.09 5.24 17.53
CA LYS A 365 13.33 6.35 16.94
C LYS A 365 14.05 7.68 16.87
N ASN A 366 13.58 8.57 16.00
CA ASN A 366 14.05 9.95 15.87
C ASN A 366 15.57 10.07 15.68
N LEU A 367 16.17 9.18 14.88
CA LEU A 367 17.63 9.04 14.78
C LEU A 367 18.12 9.09 13.33
N THR A 368 19.15 9.88 13.06
CA THR A 368 19.94 9.73 11.83
C THR A 368 21.07 8.72 12.05
N ILE A 369 21.11 7.68 11.22
CA ILE A 369 21.99 6.51 11.33
C ILE A 369 23.00 6.55 10.18
N ALA A 370 24.31 6.64 10.47
CA ALA A 370 25.33 6.87 9.44
C ALA A 370 26.70 6.21 9.70
N GLY A 371 27.51 6.10 8.65
CA GLY A 371 28.97 5.89 8.73
C GLY A 371 29.47 4.46 8.56
N ALA A 372 28.59 3.47 8.44
CA ALA A 372 28.94 2.04 8.34
C ALA A 372 28.41 1.39 7.05
N MET A 373 28.81 0.14 6.81
CA MET A 373 28.31 -0.69 5.70
C MET A 373 26.79 -0.89 5.78
N ARG A 374 26.26 -1.21 6.97
CA ARG A 374 24.83 -1.29 7.29
C ARG A 374 24.40 -0.20 8.25
N GLY A 375 23.20 0.33 8.07
CA GLY A 375 22.51 1.10 9.09
C GLY A 375 22.07 0.20 10.24
N ALA A 376 20.98 -0.55 10.03
CA ALA A 376 20.43 -1.50 10.97
C ALA A 376 20.63 -2.94 10.46
N PHE A 377 21.27 -3.77 11.27
CA PHE A 377 21.49 -5.19 10.98
C PHE A 377 20.83 -6.08 12.03
N MET A 378 20.16 -7.14 11.58
CA MET A 378 19.48 -8.09 12.45
C MET A 378 20.02 -9.52 12.26
N PRO A 379 20.93 -9.98 13.15
CA PRO A 379 21.50 -11.33 13.13
C PRO A 379 20.66 -12.37 13.88
N GLY A 380 19.49 -11.99 14.41
CA GLY A 380 18.59 -12.83 15.18
C GLY A 380 17.57 -11.97 15.94
N ALA A 381 16.46 -12.58 16.35
CA ALA A 381 15.39 -11.88 17.08
C ALA A 381 15.24 -12.44 18.51
N ASN A 382 15.13 -11.57 19.50
CA ASN A 382 14.65 -11.87 20.87
C ASN A 382 13.44 -11.01 21.28
N GLY A 383 12.90 -10.22 20.36
CA GLY A 383 11.69 -9.42 20.52
C GLY A 383 11.28 -8.77 19.20
N ASP A 384 10.15 -8.08 19.23
CA ASP A 384 9.70 -7.25 18.10
C ASP A 384 10.66 -6.08 17.87
N VAL A 385 10.84 -5.69 16.61
CA VAL A 385 11.70 -4.57 16.19
C VAL A 385 10.85 -3.44 15.65
N VAL A 386 11.06 -2.24 16.18
CA VAL A 386 10.44 -1.00 15.67
C VAL A 386 11.53 0.01 15.32
N ILE A 387 11.48 0.55 14.12
CA ILE A 387 12.32 1.68 13.68
C ILE A 387 11.37 2.80 13.23
N ASP A 388 11.36 3.93 13.93
CA ASP A 388 10.40 5.00 13.67
C ASP A 388 11.07 6.37 13.51
N ASN A 389 10.71 7.12 12.46
CA ASN A 389 11.26 8.45 12.22
C ASN A 389 12.81 8.46 12.17
N CYS A 390 13.39 7.50 11.44
CA CYS A 390 14.83 7.36 11.28
C CYS A 390 15.27 7.69 9.86
N ILE A 391 16.49 8.24 9.75
CA ILE A 391 17.11 8.56 8.45
C ILE A 391 18.38 7.72 8.31
N PHE A 392 18.40 6.81 7.34
CA PHE A 392 19.59 6.04 6.97
C PHE A 392 20.41 6.83 5.96
N LYS A 393 21.55 7.36 6.40
CA LYS A 393 22.38 8.29 5.62
C LYS A 393 23.76 7.72 5.38
N ASP A 394 24.22 7.77 4.12
CA ASP A 394 25.57 7.35 3.73
C ASP A 394 25.91 5.91 4.16
N VAL A 395 24.92 5.01 4.11
CA VAL A 395 25.09 3.56 4.30
C VAL A 395 24.82 2.84 2.98
N ILE A 396 25.36 1.63 2.81
CA ILE A 396 25.05 0.79 1.64
C ILE A 396 23.76 0.02 1.89
N TYR A 397 23.68 -0.68 3.02
CA TYR A 397 22.47 -1.38 3.44
C TYR A 397 21.73 -0.54 4.48
N THR A 398 20.45 -0.25 4.26
CA THR A 398 19.65 0.54 5.20
C THR A 398 19.19 -0.35 6.35
N PHE A 399 18.32 -1.31 6.04
CA PHE A 399 17.91 -2.41 6.91
C PHE A 399 18.29 -3.74 6.27
N ASN A 400 19.03 -4.57 7.02
CA ASN A 400 19.37 -5.93 6.60
C ASN A 400 19.10 -6.98 7.69
N SER A 401 18.54 -8.13 7.30
CA SER A 401 18.32 -9.27 8.21
C SER A 401 18.63 -10.61 7.54
N ASP A 402 19.53 -11.37 8.15
CA ASP A 402 19.90 -12.72 7.71
C ASP A 402 19.38 -13.81 8.66
N ALA A 403 18.83 -13.40 9.80
CA ALA A 403 18.22 -14.27 10.80
C ALA A 403 17.18 -13.49 11.64
N GLY A 404 16.27 -14.22 12.27
CA GLY A 404 15.11 -13.66 12.96
C GLY A 404 14.29 -14.75 13.66
N SER A 405 13.02 -14.47 13.97
CA SER A 405 12.09 -15.43 14.58
C SER A 405 10.67 -15.24 14.07
N LYS A 406 9.95 -16.35 13.82
CA LYS A 406 8.53 -16.34 13.43
C LYS A 406 7.59 -15.93 14.57
N ASP A 407 8.13 -15.72 15.76
CA ASP A 407 7.39 -15.18 16.90
C ASP A 407 7.42 -13.64 16.93
N HIS A 408 8.32 -13.00 16.17
CA HIS A 408 8.60 -11.57 16.25
C HIS A 408 8.42 -10.85 14.91
N THR A 409 7.94 -9.62 14.99
CA THR A 409 7.63 -8.71 13.88
C THR A 409 8.74 -7.67 13.70
N VAL A 410 8.81 -7.12 12.49
CA VAL A 410 9.64 -5.95 12.18
C VAL A 410 8.75 -4.88 11.58
N ALA A 411 8.69 -3.72 12.20
CA ALA A 411 7.94 -2.57 11.71
C ALA A 411 8.86 -1.37 11.53
N ILE A 412 8.91 -0.81 10.31
CA ILE A 412 9.70 0.37 9.99
C ILE A 412 8.75 1.48 9.55
N LYS A 413 8.77 2.62 10.23
CA LYS A 413 7.76 3.67 10.12
C LYS A 413 8.39 5.04 9.91
N ASN A 414 7.75 5.89 9.14
CA ASN A 414 8.10 7.30 8.97
C ASN A 414 9.60 7.55 8.65
N SER A 415 10.25 6.59 7.99
CA SER A 415 11.71 6.52 7.90
C SER A 415 12.20 6.66 6.47
N THR A 416 13.38 7.22 6.29
CA THR A 416 14.05 7.36 4.99
C THR A 416 15.14 6.30 4.85
N LEU A 417 14.94 5.36 3.93
CA LEU A 417 15.81 4.23 3.61
C LEU A 417 16.49 4.46 2.26
N ASN A 418 17.56 5.25 2.26
CA ASN A 418 18.37 5.47 1.06
C ASN A 418 19.47 4.42 0.97
N GLY A 419 19.33 3.45 0.04
CA GLY A 419 20.27 2.34 -0.09
C GLY A 419 19.62 0.99 -0.40
N TRP A 420 20.32 -0.08 -0.03
CA TRP A 420 19.89 -1.46 -0.17
C TRP A 420 19.11 -1.95 1.07
N THR A 421 17.83 -2.30 0.93
CA THR A 421 17.05 -3.03 1.93
C THR A 421 16.95 -4.53 1.60
N SER A 422 17.23 -5.43 2.55
CA SER A 422 17.04 -6.88 2.31
C SER A 422 16.85 -7.70 3.58
N PHE A 423 15.93 -8.67 3.55
CA PHE A 423 15.64 -9.46 4.76
C PHE A 423 15.13 -10.85 4.45
N SER A 424 15.57 -11.82 5.24
CA SER A 424 15.28 -13.25 5.10
C SER A 424 13.85 -13.61 5.52
N ASN A 425 13.39 -14.80 5.09
CA ASN A 425 12.06 -15.33 5.45
C ASN A 425 12.00 -15.97 6.83
N VAL A 426 12.23 -15.16 7.84
CA VAL A 426 12.43 -15.61 9.22
C VAL A 426 11.56 -14.87 10.21
N HIS A 427 10.91 -13.76 9.83
CA HIS A 427 10.10 -12.94 10.75
C HIS A 427 8.62 -13.28 10.64
N LYS A 428 7.85 -13.02 11.71
CA LYS A 428 6.39 -13.18 11.73
C LYS A 428 5.73 -12.34 10.63
N SER A 429 6.15 -11.08 10.53
CA SER A 429 5.80 -10.13 9.47
C SER A 429 6.87 -9.04 9.37
N VAL A 430 6.99 -8.42 8.19
CA VAL A 430 7.74 -7.17 7.99
C VAL A 430 6.77 -6.15 7.38
N THR A 431 6.71 -4.96 7.96
CA THR A 431 5.90 -3.86 7.46
C THR A 431 6.70 -2.57 7.33
N PHE A 432 6.43 -1.82 6.27
CA PHE A 432 6.92 -0.47 6.06
C PHE A 432 5.74 0.50 5.99
N GLU A 433 5.75 1.54 6.81
CA GLU A 433 4.66 2.52 6.89
C GLU A 433 5.21 3.93 6.70
N ASN A 434 4.70 4.68 5.72
CA ASN A 434 5.10 6.06 5.43
C ASN A 434 6.63 6.22 5.24
N CYS A 435 7.26 5.23 4.61
CA CYS A 435 8.70 5.24 4.37
C CYS A 435 9.05 5.86 3.01
N THR A 436 10.25 6.43 2.91
CA THR A 436 10.83 6.87 1.64
C THR A 436 12.03 6.01 1.29
N PHE A 437 12.10 5.56 0.04
CA PHE A 437 13.17 4.71 -0.48
C PHE A 437 13.87 5.41 -1.64
N GLY A 438 15.18 5.58 -1.53
CA GLY A 438 15.98 6.28 -2.53
C GLY A 438 17.39 5.70 -2.68
N GLU A 439 18.22 6.36 -3.48
CA GLU A 439 19.61 5.96 -3.66
C GLU A 439 20.46 6.35 -2.43
N GLY A 440 21.21 5.37 -1.91
CA GLY A 440 22.24 5.58 -0.90
C GLY A 440 23.52 4.84 -1.25
N SER A 441 24.64 5.55 -1.24
CA SER A 441 25.98 4.99 -1.50
C SER A 441 26.09 4.19 -2.83
N GLY A 442 25.36 4.60 -3.87
CA GLY A 442 25.34 3.92 -5.17
C GLY A 442 24.35 2.75 -5.29
N TYR A 443 23.49 2.54 -4.29
CA TYR A 443 22.50 1.47 -4.26
C TYR A 443 21.09 2.04 -4.08
N ALA A 444 20.13 1.55 -4.86
CA ALA A 444 18.72 1.91 -4.78
C ALA A 444 17.90 0.63 -4.99
N TYR A 445 17.93 -0.29 -4.01
CA TYR A 445 17.51 -1.69 -4.24
C TYR A 445 16.82 -2.30 -3.03
N CYS A 446 15.70 -2.98 -3.24
CA CYS A 446 15.03 -3.78 -2.22
C CYS A 446 14.93 -5.25 -2.64
N ARG A 447 15.37 -6.16 -1.76
CA ARG A 447 15.24 -7.61 -1.93
C ARG A 447 14.57 -8.26 -0.72
N PRO A 448 13.23 -8.31 -0.70
CA PRO A 448 12.47 -9.06 0.30
C PRO A 448 12.50 -10.56 -0.04
N TYR A 449 12.73 -11.44 0.95
CA TYR A 449 12.59 -12.89 0.79
C TYR A 449 11.30 -13.45 1.40
N GLN A 450 10.44 -12.59 1.96
CA GLN A 450 9.19 -12.98 2.61
C GLN A 450 8.04 -12.01 2.35
N PRO A 451 6.79 -12.44 2.61
CA PRO A 451 5.64 -11.56 2.49
C PRO A 451 5.85 -10.26 3.27
N THR A 452 5.55 -9.13 2.62
CA THR A 452 5.85 -7.79 3.13
C THR A 452 4.78 -6.81 2.69
N GLU A 453 4.40 -5.92 3.59
CA GLU A 453 3.47 -4.82 3.31
C GLU A 453 4.22 -3.48 3.29
N PHE A 454 3.96 -2.68 2.26
CA PHE A 454 4.40 -1.31 2.10
C PHE A 454 3.16 -0.41 2.06
N ASN A 455 3.01 0.44 3.06
CA ASN A 455 1.81 1.26 3.26
C ASN A 455 2.20 2.74 3.23
N GLY A 456 1.69 3.53 2.29
CA GLY A 456 2.00 4.95 2.17
C GLY A 456 3.47 5.25 1.82
N CYS A 457 4.19 4.29 1.24
CA CYS A 457 5.62 4.42 0.94
C CYS A 457 5.87 5.15 -0.39
N ASN A 458 6.91 5.99 -0.42
CA ASN A 458 7.40 6.64 -1.64
C ASN A 458 8.72 6.00 -2.12
N PHE A 459 8.79 5.72 -3.42
CA PHE A 459 9.96 5.18 -4.10
C PHE A 459 10.49 6.20 -5.11
N ASP A 460 11.73 6.64 -4.93
CA ASP A 460 12.37 7.59 -5.82
C ASP A 460 12.69 6.96 -7.19
N THR A 461 12.84 7.81 -8.21
CA THR A 461 13.20 7.41 -9.57
C THR A 461 14.41 6.47 -9.56
N GLY A 462 14.32 5.36 -10.28
CA GLY A 462 15.42 4.39 -10.39
C GLY A 462 15.57 3.41 -9.22
N TYR A 463 14.79 3.52 -8.14
CA TYR A 463 14.75 2.50 -7.09
C TYR A 463 14.20 1.18 -7.65
N LYS A 464 14.84 0.06 -7.32
CA LYS A 464 14.53 -1.27 -7.88
C LYS A 464 14.11 -2.29 -6.82
N PHE A 465 13.24 -3.21 -7.23
CA PHE A 465 12.73 -4.32 -6.44
C PHE A 465 13.03 -5.67 -7.11
N ASP A 466 13.28 -6.66 -6.25
CA ASP A 466 13.39 -8.07 -6.61
C ASP A 466 12.24 -8.85 -5.99
N ALA A 467 11.15 -9.02 -6.75
CA ALA A 467 9.98 -9.74 -6.29
C ALA A 467 10.09 -11.27 -6.47
N ASN A 468 11.13 -11.76 -7.18
CA ASN A 468 11.30 -13.18 -7.51
C ASN A 468 11.79 -14.05 -6.35
N GLN A 469 12.22 -13.42 -5.25
CA GLN A 469 12.66 -14.13 -4.04
C GLN A 469 11.51 -14.42 -3.08
N THR A 470 10.32 -13.89 -3.38
CA THR A 470 9.10 -14.01 -2.60
C THR A 470 8.07 -14.87 -3.32
N ALA A 471 7.15 -15.47 -2.57
CA ALA A 471 6.01 -16.17 -3.19
C ALA A 471 5.17 -15.16 -4.00
N ALA A 472 4.49 -15.62 -5.05
CA ALA A 472 3.62 -14.79 -5.85
C ALA A 472 2.58 -14.05 -5.00
N ASN A 473 2.28 -12.78 -5.34
CA ASN A 473 1.30 -11.92 -4.67
C ASN A 473 1.54 -11.72 -3.17
N SER A 474 2.78 -11.83 -2.71
CA SER A 474 3.13 -11.67 -1.29
C SER A 474 3.79 -10.33 -0.94
N LEU A 475 4.08 -9.51 -1.95
CA LEU A 475 4.45 -8.11 -1.76
C LEU A 475 3.20 -7.26 -2.01
N VAL A 476 2.79 -6.53 -0.98
CA VAL A 476 1.59 -5.69 -1.00
C VAL A 476 2.01 -4.23 -0.90
N PHE A 477 1.53 -3.41 -1.83
CA PHE A 477 1.76 -1.98 -1.88
C PHE A 477 0.40 -1.29 -1.77
N ASN A 478 0.20 -0.53 -0.70
CA ASN A 478 -1.02 0.22 -0.45
C ASN A 478 -0.71 1.71 -0.38
N ASP A 479 -1.40 2.53 -1.17
CA ASP A 479 -1.25 3.98 -1.24
C ASP A 479 0.21 4.41 -1.47
N CYS A 480 0.95 3.64 -2.27
CA CYS A 480 2.36 3.89 -2.56
C CYS A 480 2.56 4.82 -3.77
N THR A 481 3.70 5.49 -3.84
CA THR A 481 4.09 6.33 -4.98
C THR A 481 5.44 5.92 -5.56
N TYR A 482 5.58 6.01 -6.89
CA TYR A 482 6.84 5.90 -7.62
C TYR A 482 7.08 7.18 -8.41
N ASP A 483 8.25 7.79 -8.23
CA ASP A 483 8.61 9.05 -8.90
C ASP A 483 7.57 10.18 -8.71
N GLY A 484 6.97 10.23 -7.51
CA GLY A 484 5.95 11.21 -7.15
C GLY A 484 4.54 10.96 -7.73
N ALA A 485 4.35 9.92 -8.55
CA ALA A 485 3.04 9.48 -9.04
C ALA A 485 2.52 8.27 -8.25
N PRO A 486 1.19 8.06 -8.13
CA PRO A 486 0.65 6.82 -7.57
C PRO A 486 1.22 5.58 -8.27
N LEU A 487 1.64 4.59 -7.49
CA LEU A 487 2.12 3.32 -8.02
C LEU A 487 0.95 2.56 -8.66
N SER A 488 1.14 2.06 -9.87
CA SER A 488 0.12 1.34 -10.64
C SER A 488 0.77 0.33 -11.57
N ALA A 489 -0.04 -0.45 -12.31
CA ALA A 489 0.46 -1.31 -13.38
C ALA A 489 1.21 -0.51 -14.47
N ASP A 490 0.78 0.73 -14.75
CA ASP A 490 1.31 1.56 -15.84
C ASP A 490 2.75 2.05 -15.59
N ASN A 491 3.14 2.24 -14.33
CA ASN A 491 4.48 2.74 -13.96
C ASN A 491 5.31 1.74 -13.14
N GLY A 492 4.68 0.76 -12.49
CA GLY A 492 5.35 -0.15 -11.56
C GLY A 492 6.40 -1.05 -12.23
N TRP A 493 6.27 -1.36 -13.52
CA TRP A 493 7.24 -2.15 -14.28
C TRP A 493 8.66 -1.56 -14.24
N GLN A 494 8.79 -0.24 -14.06
CA GLN A 494 10.08 0.44 -13.92
C GLN A 494 10.79 0.10 -12.61
N MET A 495 10.04 -0.30 -11.58
CA MET A 495 10.56 -0.63 -10.26
C MET A 495 11.00 -2.10 -10.19
N PHE A 496 10.35 -3.03 -10.89
CA PHE A 496 10.64 -4.47 -10.78
C PHE A 496 11.64 -4.96 -11.84
N TYR A 497 12.91 -5.14 -11.45
CA TYR A 497 14.02 -5.45 -12.36
C TYR A 497 13.94 -6.84 -13.01
N ALA A 498 13.31 -7.82 -12.35
CA ALA A 498 13.21 -9.20 -12.86
C ALA A 498 11.74 -9.65 -13.03
N GLY A 499 10.82 -8.69 -13.08
CA GLY A 499 9.38 -8.93 -12.98
C GLY A 499 8.94 -9.36 -11.58
N GLY A 500 7.68 -9.78 -11.47
CA GLY A 500 7.10 -10.35 -10.27
C GLY A 500 5.60 -10.14 -10.15
N ASP A 501 4.99 -11.02 -9.34
CA ASP A 501 3.58 -10.98 -8.95
C ASP A 501 3.43 -10.21 -7.65
N VAL A 502 2.72 -9.08 -7.68
CA VAL A 502 2.52 -8.19 -6.52
C VAL A 502 1.05 -7.78 -6.40
N ILE A 503 0.70 -7.24 -5.24
CA ILE A 503 -0.61 -6.61 -5.02
C ILE A 503 -0.40 -5.10 -4.90
N ILE A 504 -1.10 -4.31 -5.72
CA ILE A 504 -1.11 -2.84 -5.65
C ILE A 504 -2.55 -2.42 -5.37
N ASP A 505 -2.79 -1.74 -4.24
CA ASP A 505 -4.10 -1.24 -3.81
C ASP A 505 -5.23 -2.29 -3.85
N GLY A 506 -4.88 -3.55 -3.57
CA GLY A 506 -5.79 -4.69 -3.58
C GLY A 506 -5.95 -5.39 -4.93
N GLU A 507 -5.30 -4.93 -6.00
CA GLU A 507 -5.29 -5.56 -7.32
C GLU A 507 -4.01 -6.38 -7.56
N GLU A 508 -4.16 -7.61 -8.08
CA GLU A 508 -3.02 -8.44 -8.48
C GLU A 508 -2.42 -7.91 -9.79
N VAL A 509 -1.12 -7.61 -9.77
CA VAL A 509 -0.38 -7.09 -10.92
C VAL A 509 0.81 -7.98 -11.20
N HIS A 510 0.92 -8.41 -12.47
CA HIS A 510 2.02 -9.21 -12.96
C HIS A 510 2.98 -8.33 -13.76
N PHE A 511 4.16 -8.05 -13.22
CA PHE A 511 5.22 -7.34 -13.94
C PHE A 511 6.13 -8.35 -14.65
N ILE A 512 6.46 -8.09 -15.91
CA ILE A 512 7.42 -8.88 -16.67
C ILE A 512 8.61 -7.99 -17.00
N ASN A 513 9.82 -8.43 -16.64
CA ASN A 513 11.04 -7.74 -17.06
C ASN A 513 12.12 -8.75 -17.44
N SER A 514 12.51 -8.71 -18.71
CA SER A 514 13.80 -9.23 -19.15
C SER A 514 14.33 -8.33 -20.27
N ASP A 515 15.63 -8.05 -20.28
CA ASP A 515 16.31 -7.26 -21.32
C ASP A 515 16.17 -7.85 -22.74
N ALA A 516 15.59 -9.05 -22.87
CA ALA A 516 15.28 -9.68 -24.15
C ALA A 516 13.84 -9.41 -24.63
N VAL A 517 12.93 -8.93 -23.77
CA VAL A 517 11.54 -8.70 -24.11
C VAL A 517 11.39 -7.33 -24.76
N VAL A 518 10.79 -7.29 -25.95
CA VAL A 518 10.58 -6.06 -26.72
C VAL A 518 9.14 -5.58 -26.69
N ALA A 519 8.20 -6.49 -26.46
CA ALA A 519 6.78 -6.18 -26.39
C ALA A 519 6.01 -7.16 -25.49
N CYS A 520 4.83 -6.75 -25.03
CA CYS A 520 3.88 -7.66 -24.38
C CYS A 520 2.48 -7.52 -24.97
N VAL A 521 1.72 -8.62 -24.87
CA VAL A 521 0.30 -8.73 -25.25
C VAL A 521 -0.45 -9.25 -24.03
N GLY A 522 -1.19 -8.37 -23.37
CA GLY A 522 -1.66 -8.62 -22.00
C GLY A 522 -0.48 -9.02 -21.09
N ASN A 523 -0.60 -10.16 -20.40
CA ASN A 523 0.47 -10.70 -19.53
C ASN A 523 1.46 -11.61 -20.26
N THR A 524 1.45 -11.65 -21.61
CA THR A 524 2.39 -12.49 -22.37
C THR A 524 3.50 -11.63 -22.94
N ALA A 525 4.73 -11.93 -22.56
CA ALA A 525 5.92 -11.23 -23.07
C ALA A 525 6.51 -11.90 -24.32
N TYR A 526 7.06 -11.07 -25.20
CA TYR A 526 7.67 -11.47 -26.46
C TYR A 526 9.05 -10.84 -26.61
N ASP A 527 10.02 -11.65 -27.02
CA ASP A 527 11.38 -11.21 -27.36
C ASP A 527 11.50 -10.70 -28.81
N ASN A 528 10.42 -10.78 -29.58
CA ASN A 528 10.34 -10.39 -30.96
C ASN A 528 9.00 -9.67 -31.25
N LEU A 529 9.08 -8.48 -31.86
CA LEU A 529 7.91 -7.69 -32.22
C LEU A 529 6.99 -8.41 -33.21
N GLN A 530 7.57 -9.14 -34.18
CA GLN A 530 6.79 -9.87 -35.18
C GLN A 530 5.86 -10.89 -34.50
N ASP A 531 6.36 -11.58 -33.47
CA ASP A 531 5.59 -12.61 -32.75
C ASP A 531 4.52 -11.97 -31.86
N ALA A 532 4.81 -10.85 -31.19
CA ALA A 532 3.84 -10.09 -30.42
C ALA A 532 2.66 -9.63 -31.31
N LEU A 533 2.96 -9.00 -32.45
CA LEU A 533 1.93 -8.52 -33.36
C LEU A 533 1.14 -9.67 -34.00
N ASN A 534 1.80 -10.79 -34.35
CA ASN A 534 1.14 -11.99 -34.87
C ASN A 534 0.18 -12.61 -33.83
N ALA A 535 0.57 -12.63 -32.56
CA ALA A 535 -0.29 -13.09 -31.48
C ALA A 535 -1.50 -12.16 -31.30
N ALA A 536 -1.28 -10.85 -31.32
CA ALA A 536 -2.35 -9.87 -31.19
C ALA A 536 -3.43 -10.02 -32.28
N VAL A 537 -3.03 -10.16 -33.54
CA VAL A 537 -4.00 -10.32 -34.65
C VAL A 537 -4.68 -11.69 -34.70
N THR A 538 -4.33 -12.62 -33.82
CA THR A 538 -4.94 -13.96 -33.74
C THR A 538 -5.65 -14.24 -32.41
N ALA A 539 -5.73 -13.25 -31.50
CA ALA A 539 -6.29 -13.43 -30.17
C ALA A 539 -7.82 -13.69 -30.17
N GLY A 540 -8.57 -13.13 -31.12
CA GLY A 540 -10.03 -13.28 -31.16
C GLY A 540 -10.80 -12.30 -30.27
N GLU A 541 -10.13 -11.30 -29.70
CA GLU A 541 -10.67 -10.26 -28.84
C GLU A 541 -9.88 -8.96 -29.01
N ASP A 542 -10.39 -7.86 -28.43
CA ASP A 542 -9.67 -6.57 -28.46
C ASP A 542 -8.39 -6.71 -27.64
N VAL A 543 -7.26 -6.31 -28.22
CA VAL A 543 -5.93 -6.55 -27.64
C VAL A 543 -5.07 -5.30 -27.70
N THR A 544 -4.34 -5.07 -26.62
CA THR A 544 -3.27 -4.07 -26.55
C THR A 544 -1.89 -4.74 -26.61
N VAL A 545 -1.03 -4.19 -27.45
CA VAL A 545 0.39 -4.50 -27.56
C VAL A 545 1.18 -3.33 -26.98
N GLU A 546 1.93 -3.57 -25.92
CA GLU A 546 2.82 -2.57 -25.31
C GLU A 546 4.24 -2.79 -25.83
N ILE A 547 4.84 -1.77 -26.45
CA ILE A 547 6.26 -1.76 -26.78
C ILE A 547 7.02 -1.30 -25.53
N LEU A 548 8.03 -2.08 -25.14
CA LEU A 548 8.74 -1.89 -23.87
C LEU A 548 10.15 -1.30 -24.02
N THR A 549 10.65 -1.23 -25.26
CA THR A 549 11.99 -0.74 -25.58
C THR A 549 12.08 -0.30 -27.04
N ASP A 550 13.16 0.39 -27.39
CA ASP A 550 13.49 0.70 -28.77
C ASP A 550 13.82 -0.59 -29.54
N ILE A 551 13.28 -0.72 -30.76
CA ILE A 551 13.37 -1.92 -31.57
C ILE A 551 14.21 -1.64 -32.82
N ASP A 552 15.29 -2.41 -32.97
CA ASP A 552 16.13 -2.37 -34.16
C ASP A 552 15.87 -3.59 -35.04
N LEU A 553 15.43 -3.36 -36.28
CA LEU A 553 15.14 -4.40 -37.28
C LEU A 553 16.26 -4.56 -38.32
N GLU A 554 17.49 -4.09 -38.04
CA GLU A 554 18.62 -4.27 -38.95
C GLU A 554 18.82 -5.76 -39.29
N GLY A 555 18.88 -6.07 -40.59
CA GLY A 555 19.05 -7.44 -41.08
C GLY A 555 17.82 -8.35 -40.90
N VAL A 556 16.74 -7.89 -40.28
CA VAL A 556 15.48 -8.63 -40.13
C VAL A 556 14.67 -8.52 -41.42
N ASN A 557 14.20 -9.65 -41.95
CA ASN A 557 13.26 -9.66 -43.08
C ASN A 557 11.83 -9.46 -42.57
N TRP A 558 11.39 -8.21 -42.43
CA TRP A 558 10.09 -7.88 -41.86
C TRP A 558 8.93 -8.29 -42.77
N THR A 559 7.91 -8.91 -42.19
CA THR A 559 6.65 -9.22 -42.88
C THR A 559 5.53 -8.35 -42.32
N PRO A 560 4.94 -7.45 -43.12
CA PRO A 560 3.86 -6.58 -42.67
C PRO A 560 2.68 -7.38 -42.08
N VAL A 561 2.22 -6.99 -40.90
CA VAL A 561 1.13 -7.67 -40.19
C VAL A 561 -0.24 -7.21 -40.74
N SER A 562 -1.24 -8.09 -40.77
CA SER A 562 -2.60 -7.75 -41.22
C SER A 562 -3.61 -7.96 -40.10
N VAL A 563 -4.42 -6.96 -39.79
CA VAL A 563 -5.53 -7.08 -38.84
C VAL A 563 -6.78 -7.50 -39.61
N ASN A 564 -7.03 -8.80 -39.70
CA ASN A 564 -8.07 -9.37 -40.55
C ASN A 564 -9.17 -10.07 -39.74
N GLY A 565 -10.35 -9.45 -39.64
CA GLY A 565 -11.49 -10.00 -38.93
C GLY A 565 -12.32 -11.00 -39.75
N ALA A 566 -11.95 -11.28 -41.01
CA ALA A 566 -12.62 -12.28 -41.85
C ALA A 566 -12.02 -13.70 -41.75
N VAL A 567 -10.77 -13.83 -41.26
CA VAL A 567 -10.08 -15.12 -41.10
C VAL A 567 -10.26 -15.63 -39.68
N LYS A 568 -10.38 -16.94 -39.44
CA LYS A 568 -10.49 -17.48 -38.06
C LYS A 568 -9.13 -17.89 -37.50
N PRO A 569 -8.80 -17.56 -36.23
CA PRO A 569 -9.55 -16.69 -35.32
C PRO A 569 -9.60 -15.23 -35.83
N ALA A 570 -10.77 -14.59 -35.71
CA ALA A 570 -11.02 -13.26 -36.27
C ALA A 570 -10.27 -12.20 -35.48
N ALA A 571 -9.46 -11.39 -36.15
CA ALA A 571 -8.88 -10.22 -35.51
C ALA A 571 -9.97 -9.21 -35.14
N HIS A 572 -9.86 -8.68 -33.94
CA HIS A 572 -10.69 -7.60 -33.40
C HIS A 572 -9.90 -6.28 -33.44
N GLN A 573 -10.17 -5.34 -32.56
CA GLN A 573 -9.35 -4.13 -32.46
C GLN A 573 -7.97 -4.47 -31.90
N VAL A 574 -6.91 -4.03 -32.59
CA VAL A 574 -5.54 -4.07 -32.07
C VAL A 574 -5.10 -2.66 -31.76
N THR A 575 -4.68 -2.44 -30.52
CA THR A 575 -4.05 -1.19 -30.06
C THR A 575 -2.56 -1.44 -29.87
N VAL A 576 -1.71 -0.62 -30.48
CA VAL A 576 -0.26 -0.65 -30.28
C VAL A 576 0.15 0.61 -29.54
N ASN A 577 0.59 0.45 -28.30
CA ASN A 577 1.15 1.53 -27.49
C ASN A 577 2.66 1.51 -27.64
N GLY A 578 3.19 2.53 -28.33
CA GLY A 578 4.62 2.69 -28.56
C GLY A 578 5.39 3.16 -27.35
N ASN A 579 4.72 3.74 -26.34
CA ASN A 579 5.33 4.26 -25.11
C ASN A 579 6.53 5.20 -25.37
N ASN A 580 6.47 5.98 -26.45
CA ASN A 580 7.52 6.86 -26.95
C ASN A 580 8.81 6.15 -27.44
N HIS A 581 8.76 4.83 -27.62
CA HIS A 581 9.85 4.07 -28.23
C HIS A 581 9.89 4.24 -29.75
N LYS A 582 11.01 3.82 -30.33
CA LYS A 582 11.24 3.86 -31.78
C LYS A 582 11.44 2.47 -32.40
N ILE A 583 11.06 2.35 -33.66
CA ILE A 583 11.43 1.25 -34.56
C ILE A 583 12.42 1.79 -35.60
N THR A 584 13.60 1.18 -35.71
CA THR A 584 14.62 1.53 -36.73
C THR A 584 14.84 0.42 -37.74
N HIS A 585 15.38 0.79 -38.91
CA HIS A 585 15.75 -0.14 -39.98
C HIS A 585 14.60 -1.01 -40.50
N LEU A 586 13.35 -0.58 -40.31
CA LEU A 586 12.17 -1.23 -40.86
C LEU A 586 12.26 -1.24 -42.40
N ASN A 587 12.12 -2.41 -43.02
CA ASN A 587 12.32 -2.59 -44.47
C ASN A 587 11.02 -2.81 -45.28
N ASN A 588 9.88 -2.90 -44.60
CA ASN A 588 8.55 -2.99 -45.20
C ASN A 588 7.55 -2.30 -44.27
N MET A 589 6.27 -2.18 -44.65
CA MET A 589 5.26 -1.52 -43.81
C MET A 589 5.11 -2.24 -42.46
N LEU A 590 4.86 -1.51 -41.37
CA LEU A 590 4.58 -2.14 -40.07
C LEU A 590 3.34 -3.04 -40.18
N PHE A 591 2.25 -2.48 -40.70
CA PHE A 591 1.03 -3.20 -41.04
C PHE A 591 0.73 -3.11 -42.55
N SER A 592 0.33 -4.24 -43.14
CA SER A 592 -0.18 -4.27 -44.52
C SER A 592 -1.55 -3.59 -44.65
N GLY A 593 -2.36 -3.65 -43.60
CA GLY A 593 -3.71 -3.10 -43.61
C GLY A 593 -4.64 -3.81 -42.64
N THR A 594 -5.92 -3.47 -42.76
CA THR A 594 -7.01 -4.05 -41.99
C THR A 594 -8.07 -4.61 -42.95
N TRP A 595 -8.84 -5.61 -42.52
CA TRP A 595 -9.91 -6.17 -43.34
C TRP A 595 -11.03 -6.82 -42.51
N ALA A 596 -12.20 -6.17 -42.54
CA ALA A 596 -13.55 -6.65 -42.23
C ALA A 596 -13.80 -7.18 -40.80
N GLY A 597 -15.07 -7.46 -40.50
CA GLY A 597 -15.50 -7.93 -39.17
C GLY A 597 -15.35 -6.86 -38.10
N GLN A 598 -14.87 -7.24 -36.92
CA GLN A 598 -14.62 -6.33 -35.79
C GLN A 598 -13.21 -5.73 -35.82
N SER A 599 -12.49 -5.83 -36.95
CA SER A 599 -11.10 -5.36 -37.04
C SER A 599 -11.00 -3.83 -36.87
N GLY A 600 -10.06 -3.39 -36.06
CA GLY A 600 -9.67 -1.99 -35.89
C GLY A 600 -8.18 -1.87 -35.59
N LEU A 601 -7.59 -0.71 -35.84
CA LEU A 601 -6.17 -0.50 -35.57
C LEU A 601 -5.93 0.90 -34.98
N ILE A 602 -5.39 0.92 -33.77
CA ILE A 602 -4.97 2.14 -33.07
C ILE A 602 -3.47 2.03 -32.82
N ILE A 603 -2.71 3.07 -33.14
CA ILE A 603 -1.29 3.15 -32.83
C ILE A 603 -1.03 4.48 -32.13
N ASN A 604 -0.44 4.41 -30.94
CA ASN A 604 -0.13 5.54 -30.07
C ASN A 604 1.38 5.66 -29.86
N ASP A 605 1.91 6.88 -29.78
CA ASP A 605 3.23 7.21 -29.22
C ASP A 605 4.40 6.40 -29.79
N LEU A 606 4.41 6.16 -31.11
CA LEU A 606 5.40 5.33 -31.78
C LEU A 606 6.15 6.11 -32.86
N THR A 607 7.48 6.01 -32.84
CA THR A 607 8.33 6.59 -33.89
C THR A 607 8.90 5.50 -34.80
N ILE A 608 8.80 5.67 -36.11
CA ILE A 608 9.59 4.93 -37.10
C ILE A 608 10.71 5.87 -37.59
N ALA A 609 11.96 5.47 -37.39
CA ALA A 609 13.13 6.28 -37.75
C ALA A 609 14.13 5.48 -38.58
N ASP A 610 14.99 6.18 -39.33
CA ASP A 610 16.14 5.58 -40.04
C ASP A 610 15.80 4.29 -40.81
N SER A 611 14.63 4.27 -41.44
CA SER A 611 14.02 3.08 -42.03
C SER A 611 13.94 3.18 -43.55
N ASN A 612 13.97 2.03 -44.24
CA ASN A 612 13.94 1.94 -45.70
C ASN A 612 12.82 1.01 -46.17
N ILE A 613 11.59 1.51 -46.14
CA ILE A 613 10.36 0.79 -46.45
C ILE A 613 10.15 0.76 -47.97
N VAL A 614 10.27 -0.41 -48.59
CA VAL A 614 10.13 -0.55 -50.05
C VAL A 614 9.19 -1.70 -50.39
N ASN A 615 8.09 -1.43 -51.09
CA ASN A 615 7.15 -2.47 -51.55
C ASN A 615 6.48 -2.09 -52.88
N ASP A 616 6.42 -3.03 -53.83
CA ASP A 616 5.84 -2.83 -55.18
C ASP A 616 6.27 -1.53 -55.89
N LYS A 617 7.51 -1.06 -55.68
CA LYS A 617 7.97 0.26 -56.20
C LYS A 617 7.79 0.48 -57.71
N ASP A 618 7.72 -0.62 -58.48
CA ASP A 618 7.56 -0.60 -59.93
C ASP A 618 6.09 -0.66 -60.37
N ASP A 619 5.14 -0.61 -59.43
CA ASP A 619 3.68 -0.68 -59.65
C ASP A 619 3.30 -1.86 -60.57
N THR A 620 3.84 -3.04 -60.25
CA THR A 620 3.59 -4.26 -61.03
C THR A 620 2.29 -4.94 -60.61
N ALA A 621 1.90 -4.78 -59.33
CA ALA A 621 0.65 -5.33 -58.81
C ALA A 621 -0.55 -4.39 -59.00
N GLY A 622 -0.32 -3.09 -59.26
CA GLY A 622 -1.36 -2.12 -59.65
C GLY A 622 -2.38 -1.77 -58.56
N THR A 623 -2.22 -2.31 -57.35
CA THR A 623 -3.23 -2.24 -56.27
C THR A 623 -2.62 -2.19 -54.86
N VAL A 624 -1.30 -2.00 -54.75
CA VAL A 624 -0.60 -2.00 -53.46
C VAL A 624 -0.51 -0.58 -52.89
N GLY A 625 -1.00 -0.40 -51.67
CA GLY A 625 -0.77 0.79 -50.85
C GLY A 625 0.45 0.60 -49.97
N VAL A 626 1.30 1.63 -49.87
CA VAL A 626 2.53 1.63 -49.08
C VAL A 626 2.59 2.87 -48.19
N GLY A 627 2.67 2.63 -46.88
CA GLY A 627 2.94 3.66 -45.86
C GLY A 627 3.76 3.05 -44.73
N ALA A 628 4.55 3.86 -44.02
CA ALA A 628 5.46 3.33 -42.99
C ALA A 628 4.72 2.54 -41.90
N PHE A 629 3.59 3.10 -41.43
CA PHE A 629 2.76 2.45 -40.41
C PHE A 629 1.76 1.48 -41.04
N ILE A 630 1.02 1.92 -42.05
CA ILE A 630 -0.07 1.11 -42.62
C ILE A 630 -0.12 1.21 -44.15
N GLY A 631 -0.17 0.07 -44.84
CA GLY A 631 -0.33 0.03 -46.29
C GLY A 631 -1.73 0.46 -46.76
N TYR A 632 -2.70 -0.40 -46.51
CA TYR A 632 -4.09 -0.21 -46.94
C TYR A 632 -5.10 -0.61 -45.86
N PRO A 633 -5.36 0.25 -44.85
CA PRO A 633 -6.50 0.04 -43.96
C PRO A 633 -7.81 0.04 -44.76
N GLN A 634 -8.57 -1.04 -44.68
CA GLN A 634 -9.84 -1.19 -45.38
C GLN A 634 -10.91 -1.87 -44.51
N ALA A 635 -12.17 -1.50 -44.71
CA ALA A 635 -13.33 -2.19 -44.11
C ALA A 635 -13.28 -2.30 -42.56
N SER A 636 -12.74 -1.27 -41.90
CA SER A 636 -12.67 -1.15 -40.43
C SER A 636 -13.28 0.17 -40.00
N GLU A 637 -14.04 0.17 -38.90
CA GLU A 637 -14.71 1.40 -38.42
C GLU A 637 -13.73 2.41 -37.83
N ILE A 638 -12.68 1.94 -37.14
CA ILE A 638 -11.74 2.77 -36.39
C ILE A 638 -10.31 2.48 -36.86
N ILE A 639 -9.66 3.52 -37.39
CA ILE A 639 -8.22 3.55 -37.64
C ILE A 639 -7.67 4.84 -37.03
N THR A 640 -6.72 4.74 -36.11
CA THR A 640 -6.15 5.90 -35.43
C THR A 640 -4.63 5.82 -35.40
N LEU A 641 -3.97 6.91 -35.83
CA LEU A 641 -2.58 7.20 -35.52
C LEU A 641 -2.56 8.41 -34.59
N ASN A 642 -2.12 8.23 -33.37
CA ASN A 642 -2.01 9.29 -32.36
C ASN A 642 -0.54 9.44 -31.97
N ASN A 643 0.00 10.65 -32.07
CA ASN A 643 1.40 10.97 -31.73
C ASN A 643 2.41 10.01 -32.39
N CYS A 644 2.15 9.60 -33.64
CA CYS A 644 3.01 8.70 -34.41
C CYS A 644 3.93 9.48 -35.36
N HIS A 645 5.20 9.11 -35.45
CA HIS A 645 6.20 9.88 -36.18
C HIS A 645 6.99 9.03 -37.18
N LEU A 646 7.22 9.56 -38.39
CA LEU A 646 8.20 9.07 -39.36
C LEU A 646 9.33 10.09 -39.50
N ILE A 647 10.57 9.68 -39.27
CA ILE A 647 11.73 10.58 -39.25
C ILE A 647 12.89 9.97 -40.04
N ASN A 648 13.63 10.78 -40.81
CA ASN A 648 14.87 10.38 -41.50
C ASN A 648 14.76 9.07 -42.32
N SER A 649 13.58 8.80 -42.90
CA SER A 649 13.26 7.50 -43.48
C SER A 649 12.95 7.60 -44.97
N ARG A 650 12.95 6.45 -45.64
CA ARG A 650 12.59 6.30 -47.05
C ARG A 650 11.40 5.38 -47.18
N VAL A 651 10.36 5.83 -47.90
CA VAL A 651 9.18 5.05 -48.25
C VAL A 651 9.03 5.04 -49.77
N GLU A 652 9.19 3.86 -50.39
CA GLU A 652 9.04 3.68 -51.83
C GLU A 652 7.95 2.66 -52.15
N GLY A 653 6.96 3.10 -52.94
CA GLY A 653 5.76 2.32 -53.24
C GLY A 653 5.31 2.36 -54.70
N GLY A 654 4.38 1.47 -55.04
CA GLY A 654 3.79 1.36 -56.38
C GLY A 654 2.63 2.31 -56.59
N HIS A 655 1.41 1.80 -56.37
CA HIS A 655 0.18 2.46 -56.80
C HIS A 655 -0.22 3.65 -55.91
N TRP A 656 -0.09 3.50 -54.59
CA TRP A 656 -0.35 4.57 -53.62
C TRP A 656 0.72 4.57 -52.53
N THR A 657 1.46 5.67 -52.39
CA THR A 657 2.56 5.79 -51.44
C THR A 657 2.36 7.00 -50.54
N GLY A 658 2.30 6.79 -49.23
CA GLY A 658 2.27 7.86 -48.23
C GLY A 658 3.42 7.74 -47.24
N GLY A 659 3.74 8.82 -46.54
CA GLY A 659 4.68 8.74 -45.41
C GLY A 659 4.16 7.80 -44.32
N LEU A 660 2.93 8.02 -43.84
CA LEU A 660 2.34 7.18 -42.78
C LEU A 660 1.45 6.07 -43.36
N ILE A 661 0.57 6.42 -44.32
CA ILE A 661 -0.46 5.51 -44.84
C ILE A 661 -0.48 5.49 -46.37
N GLY A 662 -0.52 4.32 -46.99
CA GLY A 662 -0.63 4.20 -48.45
C GLY A 662 -1.99 4.67 -48.99
N MET A 663 -3.06 3.97 -48.65
CA MET A 663 -4.44 4.28 -49.04
C MET A 663 -5.42 3.87 -47.93
N ALA A 664 -6.57 4.53 -47.79
CA ALA A 664 -7.60 4.11 -46.84
C ALA A 664 -8.96 3.92 -47.52
N GLY A 665 -9.86 3.12 -46.94
CA GLY A 665 -11.21 2.99 -47.47
C GLY A 665 -12.21 2.25 -46.58
N GLY A 666 -13.40 2.82 -46.43
CA GLY A 666 -14.57 2.06 -46.03
C GLY A 666 -14.95 0.99 -47.06
N TYR A 667 -16.00 0.24 -46.76
CA TYR A 667 -16.48 -0.86 -47.61
C TYR A 667 -17.98 -0.74 -47.82
N ASN A 668 -18.49 -1.16 -48.98
CA ASN A 668 -19.92 -1.33 -49.20
C ASN A 668 -20.14 -2.43 -50.24
N GLY A 669 -20.28 -3.65 -49.73
CA GLY A 669 -20.59 -4.85 -50.52
C GLY A 669 -21.94 -5.43 -50.13
N ASN A 670 -22.16 -6.70 -50.50
CA ASN A 670 -23.41 -7.41 -50.18
C ASN A 670 -23.61 -7.64 -48.67
N ASP A 671 -22.53 -7.58 -47.89
CA ASP A 671 -22.52 -7.83 -46.45
C ASP A 671 -22.67 -6.54 -45.62
N GLY A 672 -23.04 -5.43 -46.28
CA GLY A 672 -23.34 -4.14 -45.66
C GLY A 672 -22.20 -3.11 -45.79
N PRO A 673 -22.51 -1.82 -45.58
CA PRO A 673 -21.52 -0.76 -45.54
C PRO A 673 -20.74 -0.77 -44.22
N VAL A 674 -19.44 -0.46 -44.28
CA VAL A 674 -18.57 -0.16 -43.14
C VAL A 674 -18.03 1.25 -43.34
N PHE A 675 -18.52 2.18 -42.51
CA PHE A 675 -18.03 3.55 -42.48
C PHE A 675 -16.71 3.64 -41.70
N MET A 676 -15.62 3.95 -42.39
CA MET A 676 -14.31 4.09 -41.76
C MET A 676 -14.08 5.51 -41.26
N ASN A 677 -13.70 5.64 -39.99
CA ASN A 677 -13.11 6.85 -39.42
C ASN A 677 -11.60 6.65 -39.27
N LEU A 678 -10.84 7.35 -40.10
CA LEU A 678 -9.39 7.45 -40.03
C LEU A 678 -9.00 8.76 -39.36
N THR A 679 -8.34 8.69 -38.20
CA THR A 679 -7.84 9.85 -37.46
C THR A 679 -6.31 9.83 -37.41
N ILE A 680 -5.68 10.94 -37.77
CA ILE A 680 -4.24 11.16 -37.66
C ILE A 680 -4.05 12.44 -36.83
N THR A 681 -3.61 12.29 -35.58
CA THR A 681 -3.52 13.43 -34.64
C THR A 681 -2.18 13.48 -33.93
N GLY A 682 -1.60 14.67 -33.79
CA GLY A 682 -0.29 14.85 -33.15
C GLY A 682 0.89 14.21 -33.91
N CYS A 683 0.66 13.68 -35.10
CA CYS A 683 1.66 12.92 -35.85
C CYS A 683 2.71 13.79 -36.53
N SER A 684 3.79 13.18 -37.02
CA SER A 684 4.66 13.88 -37.96
C SER A 684 5.35 13.03 -39.02
N VAL A 685 5.62 13.62 -40.18
CA VAL A 685 6.54 13.07 -41.19
C VAL A 685 7.63 14.11 -41.43
N LYS A 686 8.86 13.77 -41.08
CA LYS A 686 9.99 14.70 -41.06
C LYS A 686 11.20 14.16 -41.80
N ASP A 687 11.86 15.03 -42.55
CA ASP A 687 13.18 14.80 -43.15
C ASP A 687 13.29 13.46 -43.91
N SER A 688 12.19 13.05 -44.54
CA SER A 688 12.03 11.73 -45.16
C SER A 688 11.84 11.81 -46.68
N VAL A 689 12.06 10.70 -47.37
CA VAL A 689 11.87 10.55 -48.82
C VAL A 689 10.69 9.64 -49.10
N ILE A 690 9.65 10.16 -49.74
CA ILE A 690 8.42 9.42 -50.09
C ILE A 690 8.30 9.40 -51.61
N THR A 691 8.45 8.22 -52.22
CA THR A 691 8.43 8.07 -53.68
C THR A 691 7.42 7.02 -54.12
N GLY A 692 6.47 7.40 -54.97
CA GLY A 692 5.47 6.50 -55.54
C GLY A 692 5.49 6.53 -57.06
N LYS A 693 5.28 5.40 -57.74
CA LYS A 693 5.04 5.42 -59.19
C LYS A 693 3.64 5.94 -59.52
N GLY A 694 2.67 5.66 -58.65
CA GLY A 694 1.32 6.20 -58.68
C GLY A 694 1.18 7.47 -57.85
N SER A 695 0.21 7.50 -56.94
CA SER A 695 -0.03 8.68 -56.08
C SER A 695 0.96 8.73 -54.93
N ALA A 696 1.56 9.89 -54.67
CA ALA A 696 2.57 10.07 -53.63
C ALA A 696 2.22 11.24 -52.70
N GLY A 697 2.03 11.02 -51.41
CA GLY A 697 1.75 12.09 -50.45
C GLY A 697 2.70 12.08 -49.27
N GLY A 698 3.08 13.26 -48.77
CA GLY A 698 3.94 13.33 -47.58
C GLY A 698 3.32 12.64 -46.36
N LEU A 699 1.99 12.62 -46.25
CA LEU A 699 1.25 11.90 -45.21
C LEU A 699 0.55 10.64 -45.76
N MET A 700 -0.31 10.80 -46.78
CA MET A 700 -1.05 9.70 -47.40
C MET A 700 -0.94 9.67 -48.93
N GLY A 701 -0.80 8.49 -49.52
CA GLY A 701 -0.80 8.33 -50.98
C GLY A 701 -2.16 8.64 -51.60
N HIS A 702 -3.21 7.99 -51.10
CA HIS A 702 -4.59 8.20 -51.54
C HIS A 702 -5.54 8.32 -50.34
N ALA A 703 -6.02 9.53 -50.09
CA ALA A 703 -6.86 9.86 -48.97
C ALA A 703 -8.32 9.51 -49.28
N SER A 704 -8.67 8.23 -49.06
CA SER A 704 -9.92 7.52 -49.36
C SER A 704 -10.03 6.90 -50.76
N CYS A 705 -10.62 5.71 -50.86
CA CYS A 705 -11.01 5.10 -52.14
C CYS A 705 -12.52 4.91 -52.28
N ALA A 706 -13.28 5.21 -51.24
CA ALA A 706 -14.71 4.98 -51.18
C ALA A 706 -15.41 6.08 -50.37
N ALA A 707 -16.66 6.38 -50.72
CA ALA A 707 -17.48 7.41 -50.09
C ALA A 707 -17.71 7.19 -48.58
N TRP A 708 -17.60 5.93 -48.12
CA TRP A 708 -17.74 5.48 -46.72
C TRP A 708 -16.47 5.69 -45.90
N THR A 709 -15.74 6.78 -46.15
CA THR A 709 -14.46 7.05 -45.48
C THR A 709 -14.38 8.50 -45.04
N LYS A 710 -14.11 8.72 -43.76
CA LYS A 710 -13.75 10.02 -43.19
C LYS A 710 -12.27 9.99 -42.81
N VAL A 711 -11.52 10.97 -43.29
CA VAL A 711 -10.11 11.19 -42.93
C VAL A 711 -10.00 12.50 -42.18
N VAL A 712 -9.49 12.46 -40.95
CA VAL A 712 -9.24 13.63 -40.10
C VAL A 712 -7.75 13.71 -39.82
N VAL A 713 -7.14 14.83 -40.16
CA VAL A 713 -5.75 15.16 -39.83
C VAL A 713 -5.75 16.37 -38.93
N GLU A 714 -5.19 16.24 -37.74
CA GLU A 714 -5.14 17.31 -36.73
C GLU A 714 -3.75 17.39 -36.11
N ASN A 715 -3.31 18.59 -35.74
CA ASN A 715 -2.04 18.83 -35.02
C ASN A 715 -0.82 18.09 -35.61
N THR A 716 -0.82 17.88 -36.94
CA THR A 716 0.15 17.01 -37.61
C THR A 716 1.19 17.84 -38.35
N VAL A 717 2.46 17.45 -38.28
CA VAL A 717 3.56 18.16 -38.93
C VAL A 717 4.11 17.37 -40.11
N VAL A 718 4.09 17.93 -41.31
CA VAL A 718 4.74 17.36 -42.49
C VAL A 718 5.83 18.33 -42.94
N SER A 719 7.10 17.99 -42.68
CA SER A 719 8.18 18.95 -42.94
C SER A 719 9.50 18.38 -43.41
N GLY A 720 10.21 19.12 -44.27
CA GLY A 720 11.57 18.74 -44.70
C GLY A 720 11.62 17.53 -45.63
N ASN A 721 10.47 17.09 -46.15
CA ASN A 721 10.40 15.84 -46.92
C ASN A 721 10.63 16.07 -48.41
N THR A 722 11.10 15.02 -49.08
CA THR A 722 11.07 14.91 -50.55
C THR A 722 9.94 13.97 -50.94
N VAL A 723 8.90 14.47 -51.62
CA VAL A 723 7.74 13.70 -52.07
C VAL A 723 7.73 13.66 -53.59
N ALA A 724 7.73 12.47 -54.20
CA ALA A 724 7.82 12.30 -55.64
C ALA A 724 6.82 11.28 -56.18
N SER A 725 6.01 11.68 -57.16
CA SER A 725 5.33 10.75 -58.07
C SER A 725 6.17 10.59 -59.34
N THR A 726 6.60 9.37 -59.65
CA THR A 726 7.53 9.08 -60.76
C THR A 726 6.85 8.51 -62.00
N GLY A 727 5.54 8.25 -61.94
CA GLY A 727 4.75 7.86 -63.10
C GLY A 727 4.59 9.00 -64.12
N SER A 728 3.83 8.75 -65.18
CA SER A 728 3.65 9.72 -66.27
C SER A 728 2.72 10.90 -65.98
N SER A 729 2.22 11.03 -64.75
CA SER A 729 1.22 12.04 -64.36
C SER A 729 1.89 13.26 -63.75
N ASN A 730 1.44 14.46 -64.10
CA ASN A 730 2.03 15.72 -63.61
C ASN A 730 1.37 16.26 -62.32
N GLU A 731 0.49 15.48 -61.69
CA GLU A 731 -0.43 15.96 -60.63
C GLU A 731 -0.76 14.88 -59.57
N LYS A 732 0.05 13.84 -59.43
CA LYS A 732 -0.20 12.73 -58.50
C LYS A 732 0.59 12.83 -57.18
N ALA A 733 1.36 13.90 -57.00
CA ALA A 733 2.10 14.16 -55.78
C ALA A 733 1.53 15.36 -55.01
N GLY A 734 1.51 15.30 -53.68
CA GLY A 734 1.10 16.44 -52.84
C GLY A 734 1.83 16.45 -51.50
N ALA A 735 1.91 17.63 -50.86
CA ALA A 735 2.66 17.77 -49.62
C ALA A 735 2.05 16.93 -48.47
N VAL A 736 0.73 16.76 -48.44
CA VAL A 736 0.02 15.93 -47.46
C VAL A 736 -0.58 14.70 -48.16
N PHE A 737 -1.36 14.91 -49.23
CA PHE A 737 -2.06 13.85 -49.95
C PHE A 737 -1.61 13.74 -51.41
N GLY A 738 -1.32 12.54 -51.91
CA GLY A 738 -1.06 12.35 -53.34
C GLY A 738 -2.33 12.57 -54.17
N THR A 739 -3.40 11.84 -53.83
CA THR A 739 -4.73 12.00 -54.41
C THR A 739 -5.77 12.16 -53.29
N VAL A 740 -6.72 13.08 -53.48
CA VAL A 740 -7.92 13.23 -52.63
C VAL A 740 -9.03 12.36 -53.20
N GLY A 741 -9.52 11.42 -52.42
CA GLY A 741 -10.33 10.29 -52.85
C GLY A 741 -11.81 10.57 -53.07
N ALA A 742 -12.67 9.64 -52.62
CA ALA A 742 -14.12 9.77 -52.69
C ALA A 742 -14.69 10.25 -51.36
N ALA A 743 -15.69 11.14 -51.40
CA ALA A 743 -16.48 11.53 -50.25
C ALA A 743 -17.95 11.23 -50.49
N GLY A 744 -18.73 11.05 -49.43
CA GLY A 744 -20.17 10.86 -49.53
C GLY A 744 -20.83 10.78 -48.17
N GLN A 745 -22.07 10.32 -48.13
CA GLN A 745 -22.83 10.17 -46.89
C GLN A 745 -23.31 8.73 -46.75
N GLU A 746 -23.32 8.25 -45.52
CA GLU A 746 -23.94 7.00 -45.13
C GLU A 746 -24.93 7.27 -44.02
N THR A 747 -26.11 6.66 -44.06
CA THR A 747 -26.99 6.60 -42.90
C THR A 747 -26.92 5.18 -42.35
N THR A 748 -26.38 5.01 -41.15
CA THR A 748 -26.25 3.72 -40.49
C THR A 748 -27.62 3.17 -40.09
N ALA A 749 -27.70 1.89 -39.73
CA ALA A 749 -28.96 1.19 -39.43
C ALA A 749 -29.75 1.78 -38.23
N ASP A 750 -29.08 2.52 -37.36
CA ASP A 750 -29.62 3.28 -36.22
C ASP A 750 -30.09 4.70 -36.59
N GLY A 751 -29.90 5.14 -37.85
CA GLY A 751 -30.34 6.42 -38.37
C GLY A 751 -29.31 7.55 -38.30
N GLU A 752 -28.06 7.28 -37.89
CA GLU A 752 -27.00 8.31 -37.90
C GLU A 752 -26.46 8.55 -39.31
N THR A 753 -26.48 9.81 -39.77
CA THR A 753 -25.85 10.19 -41.04
C THR A 753 -24.38 10.55 -40.81
N LYS A 754 -23.48 9.67 -41.28
CA LYS A 754 -22.02 9.88 -41.31
C LYS A 754 -21.60 10.54 -42.63
N VAL A 755 -20.69 11.51 -42.55
CA VAL A 755 -20.20 12.29 -43.71
C VAL A 755 -18.72 11.97 -43.94
N GLY A 756 -18.44 11.35 -45.08
CA GLY A 756 -17.09 11.10 -45.58
C GLY A 756 -16.45 12.35 -46.18
N GLY A 757 -15.15 12.30 -46.36
CA GLY A 757 -14.33 13.44 -46.81
C GLY A 757 -13.03 13.57 -46.02
N GLN A 758 -12.20 14.52 -46.46
CA GLN A 758 -10.88 14.76 -45.92
C GLN A 758 -10.87 16.12 -45.21
N PHE A 759 -10.55 16.12 -43.92
CA PHE A 759 -10.53 17.32 -43.06
C PHE A 759 -9.11 17.49 -42.52
N VAL A 760 -8.49 18.64 -42.76
CA VAL A 760 -7.04 18.80 -42.52
C VAL A 760 -6.73 20.06 -41.72
N ALA A 761 -6.08 19.86 -40.57
CA ALA A 761 -5.34 20.85 -39.80
C ALA A 761 -3.89 20.37 -39.60
N ALA A 762 -2.97 20.92 -40.40
CA ALA A 762 -1.58 20.47 -40.41
C ALA A 762 -0.58 21.62 -40.54
N THR A 763 0.64 21.40 -40.07
CA THR A 763 1.78 22.29 -40.32
C THR A 763 2.63 21.69 -41.44
N VAL A 764 2.65 22.35 -42.60
CA VAL A 764 3.38 21.92 -43.80
C VAL A 764 4.48 22.92 -44.09
N LYS A 765 5.74 22.48 -44.04
CA LYS A 765 6.90 23.38 -44.27
C LYS A 765 8.09 22.68 -44.91
N ASN A 766 8.77 23.37 -45.81
CA ASN A 766 10.05 22.94 -46.40
C ASN A 766 9.97 21.57 -47.09
N ASN A 767 8.82 21.23 -47.68
CA ASN A 767 8.70 19.98 -48.46
C ASN A 767 9.01 20.26 -49.93
N THR A 768 9.77 19.37 -50.56
CA THR A 768 9.98 19.37 -52.02
C THR A 768 9.05 18.35 -52.64
N VAL A 769 8.03 18.80 -53.38
CA VAL A 769 7.01 17.92 -53.95
C VAL A 769 7.06 17.98 -55.48
N THR A 770 7.19 16.82 -56.13
CA THR A 770 7.21 16.71 -57.59
C THR A 770 6.36 15.57 -58.13
N SER A 771 5.71 15.77 -59.27
CA SER A 771 4.98 14.74 -60.01
C SER A 771 5.43 14.74 -61.46
N ASN A 772 6.08 13.66 -61.90
CA ASN A 772 6.68 13.57 -63.24
C ASN A 772 7.56 14.79 -63.57
N GLY A 773 8.36 15.24 -62.60
CA GLY A 773 9.21 16.43 -62.72
C GLY A 773 8.49 17.78 -62.58
N THR A 774 7.16 17.80 -62.49
CA THR A 774 6.37 19.02 -62.23
C THR A 774 6.36 19.33 -60.74
N THR A 775 6.76 20.54 -60.34
CA THR A 775 6.66 20.98 -58.95
C THR A 775 5.22 21.18 -58.54
N ILE A 776 4.84 20.66 -57.36
CA ILE A 776 3.51 20.86 -56.75
C ILE A 776 3.68 21.66 -55.47
N THR A 777 2.84 22.67 -55.26
CA THR A 777 2.88 23.54 -54.06
C THR A 777 1.65 23.40 -53.18
N THR A 778 0.60 22.73 -53.65
CA THR A 778 -0.61 22.43 -52.88
C THR A 778 -0.41 21.27 -51.91
N ILE A 779 -1.28 21.17 -50.90
CA ILE A 779 -1.22 20.04 -49.97
C ILE A 779 -1.68 18.72 -50.60
N TYR A 780 -2.30 18.79 -51.78
CA TYR A 780 -2.77 17.65 -52.56
C TYR A 780 -2.16 17.65 -53.97
N GLY A 781 -2.15 16.50 -54.64
CA GLY A 781 -1.84 16.42 -56.07
C GLY A 781 -3.06 16.64 -56.97
N ARG A 782 -4.11 15.82 -56.81
CA ARG A 782 -5.33 15.88 -57.64
C ARG A 782 -6.59 15.40 -56.92
N GLN A 783 -7.74 15.64 -57.55
CA GLN A 783 -8.99 14.92 -57.26
C GLN A 783 -8.96 13.53 -57.90
N GLY A 784 -9.24 12.49 -57.11
CA GLY A 784 -9.29 11.11 -57.57
C GLY A 784 -10.64 10.72 -58.16
N THR A 785 -11.72 11.27 -57.63
CA THR A 785 -13.11 11.02 -58.07
C THR A 785 -13.91 12.32 -58.07
N ASN A 786 -14.94 12.43 -58.91
CA ASN A 786 -15.80 13.64 -58.95
C ASN A 786 -16.54 13.92 -57.63
N THR A 787 -16.61 12.95 -56.74
CA THR A 787 -17.21 13.06 -55.40
C THR A 787 -16.20 13.41 -54.31
N GLY A 788 -14.91 13.54 -54.63
CA GLY A 788 -13.90 13.87 -53.63
C GLY A 788 -14.17 15.19 -52.94
N LYS A 789 -13.77 15.30 -51.67
CA LYS A 789 -13.98 16.50 -50.87
C LYS A 789 -12.85 16.71 -49.87
N LEU A 790 -12.19 17.86 -49.96
CA LEU A 790 -11.15 18.30 -49.05
C LEU A 790 -11.57 19.63 -48.39
N GLU A 791 -11.55 19.67 -47.07
CA GLU A 791 -11.79 20.87 -46.28
C GLU A 791 -10.61 21.14 -45.34
N LEU A 792 -10.05 22.35 -45.40
CA LEU A 792 -9.08 22.80 -44.41
C LEU A 792 -9.79 23.24 -43.14
N THR A 793 -9.31 22.75 -42.00
CA THR A 793 -9.90 22.96 -40.66
C THR A 793 -8.90 23.55 -39.68
N GLY A 794 -7.76 24.06 -40.16
CA GLY A 794 -6.70 24.66 -39.35
C GLY A 794 -5.35 24.54 -40.03
N GLY A 795 -4.28 25.07 -39.41
CA GLY A 795 -2.89 24.75 -39.79
C GLY A 795 -2.08 25.91 -40.36
N SER A 796 -0.82 25.61 -40.70
CA SER A 796 0.16 26.58 -41.21
C SER A 796 0.93 25.96 -42.39
N TYR A 797 1.12 26.73 -43.45
CA TYR A 797 1.58 26.23 -44.75
C TYR A 797 2.62 27.18 -45.36
N ASP A 798 3.71 26.64 -45.90
CA ASP A 798 4.75 27.43 -46.57
C ASP A 798 4.31 28.00 -47.94
N HIS A 799 3.29 27.40 -48.54
CA HIS A 799 2.66 27.85 -49.78
C HIS A 799 1.14 27.84 -49.62
N LYS A 800 0.44 28.49 -50.56
CA LYS A 800 -1.02 28.48 -50.60
C LYS A 800 -1.52 27.01 -50.65
N PRO A 801 -2.26 26.54 -49.63
CA PRO A 801 -2.50 25.10 -49.47
C PRO A 801 -3.47 24.51 -50.50
N ILE A 802 -4.33 25.34 -51.09
CA ILE A 802 -5.29 25.00 -52.13
C ILE A 802 -5.20 26.00 -53.29
N SER A 803 -5.45 25.58 -54.53
CA SER A 803 -5.36 26.46 -55.71
C SER A 803 -6.39 27.60 -55.66
N GLY A 804 -7.59 27.33 -55.14
CA GLY A 804 -8.71 28.27 -55.00
C GLY A 804 -9.69 28.26 -56.18
N GLU A 805 -9.46 27.42 -57.19
CA GLU A 805 -10.36 27.27 -58.36
C GLU A 805 -11.24 26.00 -58.27
N GLU A 806 -11.02 25.19 -57.25
CA GLU A 806 -11.55 23.83 -57.18
C GLU A 806 -12.86 23.81 -56.37
N SER A 807 -13.92 23.27 -56.95
CA SER A 807 -15.22 23.16 -56.25
C SER A 807 -15.23 22.10 -55.13
N TRP A 808 -14.21 21.23 -55.10
CA TRP A 808 -14.12 20.09 -54.19
C TRP A 808 -13.06 20.26 -53.10
N ALA A 809 -12.19 21.27 -53.19
CA ALA A 809 -11.18 21.60 -52.19
C ALA A 809 -11.40 23.04 -51.70
N GLY A 810 -11.62 23.21 -50.41
CA GLY A 810 -11.94 24.52 -49.84
C GLY A 810 -11.56 24.66 -48.37
N ILE A 811 -11.90 25.82 -47.82
CA ILE A 811 -11.81 26.08 -46.38
C ILE A 811 -13.15 25.70 -45.76
N LYS A 812 -13.12 25.01 -44.61
CA LYS A 812 -14.35 24.63 -43.91
C LYS A 812 -15.09 25.88 -43.45
N ALA A 813 -16.43 25.82 -43.44
CA ALA A 813 -17.24 26.91 -42.89
C ALA A 813 -16.83 27.23 -41.44
N GLY A 814 -16.68 28.52 -41.14
CA GLY A 814 -16.16 28.99 -39.85
C GLY A 814 -14.63 28.95 -39.75
N PHE A 815 -13.92 28.86 -40.88
CA PHE A 815 -12.47 29.02 -40.97
C PHE A 815 -12.11 29.96 -42.12
N ALA A 816 -11.00 30.68 -41.98
CA ALA A 816 -10.47 31.59 -42.98
C ALA A 816 -9.03 31.22 -43.34
N LEU A 817 -8.67 31.40 -44.61
CA LEU A 817 -7.30 31.29 -45.11
C LEU A 817 -6.68 32.69 -45.15
N GLU A 818 -5.57 32.88 -44.44
CA GLU A 818 -4.82 34.14 -44.41
C GLU A 818 -3.42 33.94 -44.98
N GLU A 819 -2.94 34.93 -45.73
CA GLU A 819 -1.54 35.03 -46.13
C GLU A 819 -0.80 35.90 -45.11
N ASN A 820 0.21 35.32 -44.46
CA ASN A 820 1.02 35.95 -43.44
C ASN A 820 2.05 36.91 -44.05
N ALA A 821 2.55 37.84 -43.24
CA ALA A 821 3.53 38.84 -43.66
C ALA A 821 4.86 38.24 -44.17
N ASP A 822 5.18 37.00 -43.80
CA ASP A 822 6.36 36.26 -44.24
C ASP A 822 6.13 35.42 -45.51
N GLY A 823 4.94 35.51 -46.12
CA GLY A 823 4.55 34.77 -47.32
C GLY A 823 4.07 33.34 -47.06
N THR A 824 3.99 32.92 -45.78
CA THR A 824 3.32 31.67 -45.40
C THR A 824 1.81 31.86 -45.34
N TYR A 825 1.06 30.78 -45.15
CA TYR A 825 -0.39 30.79 -45.05
C TYR A 825 -0.83 30.14 -43.75
N SER A 826 -1.88 30.67 -43.12
CA SER A 826 -2.56 30.04 -41.98
C SER A 826 -4.03 29.80 -42.29
N VAL A 827 -4.57 28.71 -41.74
CA VAL A 827 -6.01 28.50 -41.68
C VAL A 827 -6.41 28.57 -40.22
N GLU A 828 -7.27 29.53 -39.88
CA GLU A 828 -7.68 29.81 -38.51
C GLU A 828 -9.20 29.84 -38.41
N ARG A 829 -9.73 29.59 -37.21
CA ARG A 829 -11.17 29.58 -36.97
C ARG A 829 -11.70 31.01 -37.03
N GLU A 830 -12.77 31.22 -37.78
CA GLU A 830 -13.50 32.49 -37.77
C GLU A 830 -14.28 32.60 -36.45
N HIS A 831 -13.95 33.62 -35.65
CA HIS A 831 -14.69 33.94 -34.42
C HIS A 831 -15.80 34.95 -34.73
N THR A 832 -17.07 34.55 -34.65
CA THR A 832 -18.22 35.46 -34.75
C THR A 832 -18.56 36.01 -33.36
N ILE A 833 -18.22 37.27 -33.10
CA ILE A 833 -18.68 37.97 -31.88
C ILE A 833 -20.13 38.40 -32.11
N THR A 834 -21.09 37.73 -31.46
CA THR A 834 -22.51 38.15 -31.47
C THR A 834 -22.78 38.99 -30.22
N LEU A 835 -22.97 40.30 -30.38
CA LEU A 835 -23.41 41.17 -29.30
C LEU A 835 -24.94 41.07 -29.17
N SER A 836 -25.43 40.33 -28.17
CA SER A 836 -26.84 40.28 -27.80
C SER A 836 -27.15 41.37 -26.77
N VAL A 837 -27.98 42.35 -27.14
CA VAL A 837 -28.59 43.28 -26.18
C VAL A 837 -29.92 42.68 -25.74
N ASP A 838 -30.01 42.19 -24.50
CA ASP A 838 -31.22 41.54 -24.00
C ASP A 838 -32.31 42.60 -23.73
N GLY A 839 -33.40 42.49 -24.49
CA GLY A 839 -34.51 43.42 -24.50
C GLY A 839 -35.51 43.13 -23.38
N GLY A 840 -35.29 43.70 -22.20
CA GLY A 840 -36.31 43.87 -21.17
C GLY A 840 -37.35 44.91 -21.60
N LYS A 841 -38.57 44.45 -21.93
CA LYS A 841 -39.76 45.22 -22.32
C LYS A 841 -39.92 46.56 -21.58
N TYR A 842 -39.73 47.67 -22.29
CA TYR A 842 -40.49 48.91 -22.06
C TYR A 842 -40.88 49.55 -23.40
N ALA A 843 -42.08 50.12 -23.41
CA ALA A 843 -42.87 50.42 -24.58
C ALA A 843 -42.26 51.48 -25.51
N ASN A 844 -42.58 51.31 -26.80
CA ASN A 844 -42.44 52.25 -27.92
C ASN A 844 -41.02 52.68 -28.28
N GLY A 845 -40.48 51.96 -29.28
CA GLY A 845 -40.00 52.56 -30.52
C GLY A 845 -38.66 53.29 -30.49
N THR A 846 -37.76 52.84 -31.39
CA THR A 846 -36.58 53.54 -31.95
C THR A 846 -35.36 53.78 -31.05
N SER A 847 -34.21 53.15 -31.39
CA SER A 847 -32.95 53.83 -31.82
C SER A 847 -31.69 52.94 -31.69
N ALA A 848 -30.90 52.83 -32.77
CA ALA A 848 -29.44 52.56 -32.74
C ALA A 848 -28.78 52.77 -34.14
N ILE A 849 -28.57 54.02 -34.54
CA ILE A 849 -27.55 54.39 -35.54
C ILE A 849 -26.48 55.19 -34.80
N ALA A 850 -25.30 54.62 -34.62
CA ALA A 850 -24.02 55.34 -34.57
C ALA A 850 -22.88 54.36 -34.23
N PHE A 851 -22.22 53.78 -35.23
CA PHE A 851 -20.91 53.14 -35.01
C PHE A 851 -19.80 53.63 -35.95
N ASN A 852 -20.08 54.62 -36.81
CA ASN A 852 -19.06 55.19 -37.70
C ASN A 852 -18.91 56.73 -37.61
N ALA A 853 -19.48 57.36 -36.57
CA ALA A 853 -19.38 58.80 -36.35
C ALA A 853 -18.65 59.20 -35.04
N PHE A 854 -18.19 58.24 -34.23
CA PHE A 854 -17.65 58.54 -32.89
C PHE A 854 -16.20 59.09 -32.90
N PHE A 855 -15.52 59.15 -34.05
CA PHE A 855 -14.14 59.64 -34.14
C PHE A 855 -13.96 61.03 -34.76
N LYS A 856 -15.04 61.79 -35.01
CA LYS A 856 -14.90 63.14 -35.62
C LYS A 856 -15.55 64.29 -34.87
N GLN A 857 -16.12 64.07 -33.70
CA GLN A 857 -16.68 65.18 -32.93
C GLN A 857 -16.55 64.85 -31.46
N TRP A 858 -15.46 65.28 -30.82
CA TRP A 858 -15.39 65.48 -29.37
C TRP A 858 -14.09 66.24 -29.02
N GLU A 859 -14.13 67.55 -29.29
CA GLU A 859 -13.10 68.51 -28.85
C GLU A 859 -13.55 69.35 -27.65
N SER A 860 -14.69 69.04 -27.04
CA SER A 860 -15.09 69.70 -25.80
C SER A 860 -16.14 68.88 -25.08
N GLN A 861 -15.75 68.19 -24.02
CA GLN A 861 -16.34 68.28 -22.68
C GLN A 861 -15.83 67.11 -21.83
N THR A 862 -15.63 67.42 -20.56
CA THR A 862 -15.22 66.54 -19.46
C THR A 862 -16.21 65.39 -19.27
N VAL A 863 -15.74 64.15 -19.24
CA VAL A 863 -16.52 63.00 -18.76
C VAL A 863 -15.69 62.12 -17.82
N ASP A 864 -16.28 61.87 -16.66
CA ASP A 864 -15.91 60.86 -15.68
C ASP A 864 -16.51 59.51 -16.12
N ALA A 865 -15.71 58.61 -16.70
CA ALA A 865 -16.13 57.22 -16.92
C ALA A 865 -14.92 56.27 -16.86
N PHE A 866 -15.01 55.28 -15.97
CA PHE A 866 -14.07 54.16 -15.86
C PHE A 866 -14.63 52.96 -16.63
N GLY A 867 -13.82 52.37 -17.52
CA GLY A 867 -14.14 51.12 -18.20
C GLY A 867 -12.90 50.22 -18.25
N MET A 868 -13.05 48.98 -17.77
CA MET A 868 -12.01 47.95 -17.80
C MET A 868 -12.42 46.90 -18.84
N TYR A 869 -11.55 46.62 -19.81
CA TYR A 869 -11.79 45.61 -20.84
C TYR A 869 -10.79 44.47 -20.65
N ILE A 870 -11.31 43.23 -20.60
CA ILE A 870 -10.52 42.01 -20.44
C ILE A 870 -10.65 41.22 -21.74
N TYR A 871 -9.52 40.88 -22.37
CA TYR A 871 -9.47 40.03 -23.57
C TYR A 871 -8.58 38.81 -23.32
N LYS A 872 -8.95 37.66 -23.88
CA LYS A 872 -8.07 36.50 -23.98
C LYS A 872 -7.13 36.72 -25.17
N GLN A 873 -5.82 36.49 -24.98
CA GLN A 873 -4.80 36.83 -25.99
C GLN A 873 -4.96 36.06 -27.33
N SER A 874 -5.80 35.03 -27.38
CA SER A 874 -6.14 34.29 -28.60
C SER A 874 -7.00 35.04 -29.60
N ASP A 875 -7.63 36.17 -29.21
CA ASP A 875 -8.69 36.78 -30.01
C ASP A 875 -8.16 37.96 -30.84
N LYS A 876 -7.95 37.76 -32.16
CA LYS A 876 -7.82 38.88 -33.11
C LYS A 876 -9.19 39.27 -33.65
N LEU A 877 -9.53 40.56 -33.54
CA LEU A 877 -10.77 41.15 -34.06
C LEU A 877 -10.78 41.15 -35.60
N GLY A 878 -11.55 40.26 -36.21
CA GLY A 878 -11.87 40.25 -37.64
C GLY A 878 -12.91 41.31 -38.03
N THR A 879 -12.85 41.79 -39.28
CA THR A 879 -13.48 43.02 -39.81
C THR A 879 -14.98 42.95 -40.16
N ASN A 880 -15.72 41.89 -39.85
CA ASN A 880 -17.12 41.75 -40.28
C ASN A 880 -18.12 41.81 -39.11
N VAL A 881 -18.63 43.01 -38.85
CA VAL A 881 -19.83 43.24 -38.03
C VAL A 881 -20.99 43.54 -38.99
N THR A 882 -22.05 42.71 -39.01
CA THR A 882 -23.25 42.95 -39.82
C THR A 882 -24.39 43.42 -38.91
N VAL A 883 -25.07 44.52 -39.26
CA VAL A 883 -26.24 45.06 -38.55
C VAL A 883 -27.34 45.43 -39.55
N ASP A 884 -28.56 44.97 -39.30
CA ASP A 884 -29.75 45.14 -40.16
C ASP A 884 -30.42 46.52 -39.99
N GLY A 885 -31.00 47.07 -41.06
CA GLY A 885 -31.08 48.52 -41.31
C GLY A 885 -32.23 49.38 -40.74
N THR A 886 -32.16 50.68 -41.09
CA THR A 886 -33.12 51.84 -41.01
C THR A 886 -32.97 52.91 -39.89
N THR A 887 -33.50 54.12 -40.18
CA THR A 887 -32.88 55.45 -40.00
C THR A 887 -33.50 56.41 -38.94
N ALA A 888 -32.61 57.09 -38.18
CA ALA A 888 -32.63 58.45 -37.54
C ALA A 888 -33.53 58.86 -36.35
N GLY A 889 -32.92 59.63 -35.43
CA GLY A 889 -33.55 60.60 -34.51
C GLY A 889 -32.84 60.75 -33.14
N THR A 890 -32.33 61.94 -32.81
CA THR A 890 -31.48 62.28 -31.63
C THR A 890 -32.25 62.62 -30.36
N GLU A 891 -31.88 62.05 -29.18
CA GLU A 891 -31.89 62.74 -27.87
C GLU A 891 -31.17 61.96 -26.74
N LEU A 892 -30.56 62.72 -25.81
CA LEU A 892 -29.69 62.32 -24.69
C LEU A 892 -30.49 61.82 -23.46
N VAL A 893 -30.09 60.70 -22.82
CA VAL A 893 -30.47 60.40 -21.42
C VAL A 893 -29.30 59.73 -20.66
N THR A 894 -29.07 60.24 -19.44
CA THR A 894 -27.96 60.00 -18.50
C THR A 894 -28.03 58.65 -17.76
N ALA A 895 -26.85 58.08 -17.47
CA ALA A 895 -26.63 56.77 -16.89
C ALA A 895 -26.48 56.78 -15.35
N GLU A 896 -27.19 55.89 -14.65
CA GLU A 896 -26.86 55.39 -13.31
C GLU A 896 -27.68 54.11 -13.07
N GLY A 897 -27.11 52.93 -13.33
CA GLY A 897 -27.83 51.66 -13.09
C GLY A 897 -27.24 50.38 -13.69
N LEU A 898 -25.94 50.33 -14.01
CA LEU A 898 -25.38 49.21 -14.78
C LEU A 898 -24.07 48.67 -14.16
N PHE A 899 -24.11 48.28 -12.88
CA PHE A 899 -22.90 47.81 -12.18
C PHE A 899 -23.09 46.55 -11.31
N ASN A 900 -24.00 45.63 -11.67
CA ASN A 900 -24.18 44.41 -10.86
C ASN A 900 -24.50 43.11 -11.62
N ALA A 901 -24.13 42.99 -12.89
CA ALA A 901 -24.46 41.77 -13.65
C ALA A 901 -23.46 41.43 -14.77
N VAL A 902 -22.16 41.34 -14.47
CA VAL A 902 -21.22 40.61 -15.33
C VAL A 902 -20.13 40.02 -14.44
N VAL A 903 -19.69 38.80 -14.75
CA VAL A 903 -18.59 38.03 -14.14
C VAL A 903 -19.01 37.09 -13.01
N THR A 904 -19.66 35.98 -13.36
CA THR A 904 -19.68 34.78 -12.52
C THR A 904 -19.20 33.50 -13.20
N ASP A 905 -18.95 33.46 -14.51
CA ASP A 905 -18.55 32.21 -15.18
C ASP A 905 -17.48 32.44 -16.27
N ILE A 906 -16.21 32.55 -15.88
CA ILE A 906 -15.08 32.36 -16.79
C ILE A 906 -14.27 31.16 -16.26
N PRO A 907 -14.22 30.02 -16.99
CA PRO A 907 -13.35 28.91 -16.63
C PRO A 907 -11.89 29.33 -16.80
N VAL A 908 -11.07 29.17 -15.76
CA VAL A 908 -9.64 29.54 -15.77
C VAL A 908 -8.81 28.25 -15.87
N GLU A 909 -8.09 28.05 -16.97
CA GLU A 909 -7.08 27.00 -17.11
C GLU A 909 -5.66 27.56 -16.87
N ALA A 910 -4.76 26.73 -16.35
CA ALA A 910 -3.51 27.14 -15.69
C ALA A 910 -2.45 27.82 -16.59
N ASN A 911 -2.62 27.79 -17.92
CA ASN A 911 -1.60 28.26 -18.88
C ASN A 911 -2.04 29.47 -19.75
N ASP A 912 -3.19 30.09 -19.47
CA ASP A 912 -3.67 31.22 -20.26
C ASP A 912 -3.02 32.57 -19.86
N ALA A 913 -2.64 33.38 -20.85
CA ALA A 913 -2.17 34.76 -20.69
C ALA A 913 -3.30 35.77 -21.01
N TYR A 914 -3.48 36.75 -20.13
CA TYR A 914 -4.51 37.79 -20.24
C TYR A 914 -3.85 39.16 -20.47
N ILE A 915 -4.42 39.99 -21.34
CA ILE A 915 -4.00 41.39 -21.48
C ILE A 915 -4.96 42.25 -20.67
N VAL A 916 -4.43 42.93 -19.64
CA VAL A 916 -5.17 43.92 -18.86
C VAL A 916 -4.72 45.31 -19.32
N CYS A 917 -5.65 46.10 -19.86
CA CYS A 917 -5.41 47.52 -20.10
C CYS A 917 -5.80 48.32 -18.86
N LEU A 918 -4.80 48.90 -18.18
CA LEU A 918 -5.02 49.86 -17.08
C LEU A 918 -5.36 51.26 -17.64
N PRO A 919 -6.16 52.06 -16.90
CA PRO A 919 -6.74 53.30 -17.42
C PRO A 919 -5.70 54.37 -17.75
N TYR A 920 -5.99 55.16 -18.78
CA TYR A 920 -5.23 56.38 -19.10
C TYR A 920 -5.65 57.54 -18.19
N VAL A 921 -4.71 58.40 -17.82
CA VAL A 921 -4.98 59.70 -17.18
C VAL A 921 -4.54 60.81 -18.12
N ILE A 922 -5.43 61.76 -18.41
CA ILE A 922 -5.09 62.98 -19.16
C ILE A 922 -4.77 64.08 -18.15
N VAL A 923 -3.52 64.56 -18.15
CA VAL A 923 -3.13 65.79 -17.44
C VAL A 923 -2.58 66.78 -18.46
N GLY A 924 -3.27 67.91 -18.64
CA GLY A 924 -2.78 69.05 -19.42
C GLY A 924 -2.69 68.83 -20.95
N GLY A 925 -3.53 67.96 -21.53
CA GLY A 925 -3.61 67.78 -22.98
C GLY A 925 -2.60 66.82 -23.60
N ASN A 926 -1.78 66.13 -22.80
CA ASN A 926 -0.96 65.01 -23.26
C ASN A 926 -1.58 63.68 -22.80
N THR A 927 -1.71 62.74 -23.73
CA THR A 927 -2.07 61.34 -23.44
C THR A 927 -0.83 60.63 -22.94
N ILE A 928 -0.81 60.18 -21.68
CA ILE A 928 0.15 59.18 -21.25
C ILE A 928 -0.55 57.83 -21.42
N ALA A 929 -0.19 57.10 -22.47
CA ALA A 929 -0.65 55.73 -22.65
C ALA A 929 -0.13 54.89 -21.47
N GLY A 930 -1.02 54.27 -20.70
CA GLY A 930 -0.63 53.17 -19.83
C GLY A 930 -0.18 52.01 -20.72
N GLU A 931 0.99 51.44 -20.45
CA GLU A 931 1.46 50.24 -21.14
C GLU A 931 0.47 49.10 -20.91
N ALA A 932 0.00 48.47 -21.99
CA ALA A 932 -0.68 47.19 -21.92
C ALA A 932 0.31 46.16 -21.37
N LYS A 933 -0.02 45.51 -20.24
CA LYS A 933 0.77 44.44 -19.68
C LYS A 933 0.05 43.11 -19.86
N ALA A 934 0.77 42.15 -20.44
CA ALA A 934 0.40 40.75 -20.33
C ALA A 934 0.62 40.32 -18.88
N VAL A 935 -0.42 39.74 -18.27
CA VAL A 935 -0.37 39.20 -16.91
C VAL A 935 -0.76 37.73 -16.94
N THR A 936 -0.10 36.91 -16.13
CA THR A 936 -0.45 35.50 -15.97
C THR A 936 -1.75 35.37 -15.17
N ALA A 937 -2.46 34.24 -15.28
CA ALA A 937 -3.69 33.98 -14.51
C ALA A 937 -3.53 34.18 -12.98
N SER A 938 -2.34 33.85 -12.44
CA SER A 938 -1.96 34.09 -11.04
C SER A 938 -1.86 35.59 -10.71
N GLN A 939 -1.29 36.39 -11.60
CA GLN A 939 -1.18 37.84 -11.42
C GLN A 939 -2.52 38.54 -11.58
N PHE A 940 -3.38 38.06 -12.48
CA PHE A 940 -4.74 38.58 -12.68
C PHE A 940 -5.63 38.36 -11.46
N SER A 941 -5.57 37.16 -10.85
CA SER A 941 -6.33 36.84 -9.63
C SER A 941 -5.95 37.73 -8.44
N LYS A 942 -4.68 38.16 -8.38
CA LYS A 942 -4.18 39.08 -7.35
C LYS A 942 -4.63 40.53 -7.56
N ILE A 943 -4.74 40.98 -8.81
CA ILE A 943 -5.25 42.32 -9.20
C ILE A 943 -6.76 42.46 -8.91
N LEU A 944 -7.52 41.37 -8.97
CA LEU A 944 -8.94 41.35 -8.60
C LEU A 944 -9.20 41.31 -7.08
N ALA A 945 -8.20 40.87 -6.30
CA ALA A 945 -8.31 40.72 -4.84
C ALA A 945 -7.88 41.97 -4.07
N ASP A 946 -7.00 42.80 -4.65
CA ASP A 946 -6.66 44.15 -4.18
C ASP A 946 -7.68 45.18 -4.68
#